data_AF-A0AAW9NSD6-F1
#
_entry.id   AF-A0AAW9NSD6-F1
#
_cell.length_a   1.000
_cell.length_b   1.000
_cell.length_c   1.000
_cell.angle_alpha   90.00
_cell.angle_beta   90.00
_cell.angle_gamma   90.00
#
_symmetry.space_group_name_H-M   'P 1'
#
loop_
_entity.id
_entity.type
_entity.pdbx_description
1 polymer ?
#
loop_
_entity_poly.entity_id
_entity_poly.type
_entity_poly.pdbx_seq_one_letter_code
_entity_poly.pdbx_strand_id
1 'polypeptide(L)'
;MKKLLSTLLVLLLVSSAMTPVAIYAEEQEDVGAMEDTPAIENIEGQETEEQQENAGVSLEEESKELLVEEIAPVTKEQPTVETQYVTVPQKLADVSSSFWAKNEVMQLVEIGAINGYPDGEFRPALTISVGQSTNLLKGALQLPEAPYQAIFKDVSEKSSFAAGVFSTYKAGIFKGKKDGNFGVADSLTREMMASALVNAFHLKDTGEAITFKDWDKISPEHRENVKILAQHGITTGREDGSYDPHAVVNRVTFAVMIHRALVMNNEIVPKDYTIETAQHSKFTLFRKEANFAQVTKGDSPLFIRAELPIKLEGTKTENFGVATDTIYTYKIGSHATLKATVRHLTNGDEFVFSTLTNTSEAPISVDLFQKQGNVTNFRLYRYDRFPISKNTNDVFGYDSSSYPTGMMRFMTNDKLAGDRMVGQAYRSKQLTQKYDNGGVSYMRDLRAEYEALSYTWLGTDLFSFYTLTSKGQDIVDTWYMDSNERLFNSDDSMNKWMIETAANYKKRNNWYTAEGPFNKMATTTEPMPKNYQGFGRNLLLVKEDRALVLFKEQGDRYFANLVKNSFISLQKFKGNKTYWETEVTSTYLKGLYGIHAPFIDTRFNEQIALFYYNSGAEFDIPNYREPLRNYADLIVSQRTNNNVIRVSRDAYYIPDYFPVKQNVTTHTSMNHLLGGMNILLLAYNEFGDAKYLETATAVQKALATEKNKWIRDNGDIWYRVNKEGQFAGTDYQHLTLEDLIHSYRLWKDIDTTYLYVLEEMIASKAGYLSANQLGYTMKIKNGLEAIDMMHYLPEGPLYTDAL
;
A
#
# COMPACT_ATOMS: atom_id res chain seq x y z
N MET A 1 -28.40 -29.98 -11.68
CA MET A 1 -29.11 -29.30 -10.57
C MET A 1 -29.78 -30.25 -9.59
N LYS A 2 -30.84 -31.01 -9.92
CA LYS A 2 -31.47 -31.95 -8.94
C LYS A 2 -30.51 -33.01 -8.37
N LYS A 3 -29.53 -33.50 -9.14
CA LYS A 3 -28.47 -34.41 -8.65
C LYS A 3 -27.41 -33.74 -7.76
N LEU A 4 -27.02 -32.49 -8.04
CA LEU A 4 -26.09 -31.74 -7.20
C LEU A 4 -26.77 -31.28 -5.90
N LEU A 5 -28.04 -30.85 -6.00
CA LEU A 5 -28.90 -30.59 -4.84
C LEU A 5 -29.15 -31.87 -4.04
N SER A 6 -29.40 -33.02 -4.67
CA SER A 6 -29.58 -34.27 -3.93
C SER A 6 -28.27 -34.76 -3.31
N THR A 7 -27.10 -34.54 -3.92
CA THR A 7 -25.81 -34.90 -3.30
C THR A 7 -25.48 -33.96 -2.15
N LEU A 8 -25.78 -32.66 -2.24
CA LEU A 8 -25.73 -31.76 -1.08
C LEU A 8 -26.72 -32.22 -0.01
N LEU A 9 -27.99 -32.49 -0.34
CA LEU A 9 -29.03 -32.88 0.63
C LEU A 9 -28.81 -34.27 1.26
N VAL A 10 -28.23 -35.23 0.52
CA VAL A 10 -27.98 -36.61 0.97
C VAL A 10 -26.70 -36.72 1.78
N LEU A 11 -25.62 -35.99 1.46
CA LEU A 11 -24.46 -35.91 2.37
C LEU A 11 -24.79 -35.14 3.66
N LEU A 12 -25.73 -34.19 3.61
CA LEU A 12 -26.15 -33.39 4.78
C LEU A 12 -27.11 -34.14 5.75
N LEU A 13 -27.67 -35.29 5.37
CA LEU A 13 -28.53 -36.11 6.25
C LEU A 13 -27.77 -37.23 6.98
N VAL A 14 -26.55 -37.56 6.58
CA VAL A 14 -25.77 -38.68 7.16
C VAL A 14 -24.94 -38.24 8.37
N SER A 15 -24.72 -36.93 8.60
CA SER A 15 -23.94 -36.43 9.73
C SER A 15 -24.74 -36.15 11.02
N SER A 16 -26.06 -36.40 11.04
CA SER A 16 -26.93 -36.12 12.20
C SER A 16 -27.23 -37.35 13.07
N ALA A 17 -26.43 -38.41 12.96
CA ALA A 17 -26.57 -39.61 13.80
C ALA A 17 -25.34 -39.81 14.69
N MET A 18 -24.99 -38.81 15.51
CA MET A 18 -24.26 -39.04 16.75
C MET A 18 -24.88 -38.21 17.88
N THR A 19 -25.15 -38.92 18.97
CA THR A 19 -25.97 -38.56 20.14
C THR A 19 -25.45 -37.37 20.95
N PRO A 20 -26.33 -36.55 21.59
CA PRO A 20 -25.91 -35.58 22.59
C PRO A 20 -25.77 -36.25 23.97
N VAL A 21 -24.65 -35.99 24.66
CA VAL A 21 -24.53 -36.17 26.12
C VAL A 21 -24.87 -34.84 26.76
N ALA A 22 -25.88 -34.85 27.64
CA ALA A 22 -26.31 -33.70 28.43
C ALA A 22 -25.44 -33.55 29.69
N ILE A 23 -25.06 -32.32 30.05
CA ILE A 23 -24.66 -31.96 31.42
C ILE A 23 -25.30 -30.62 31.78
N TYR A 24 -25.84 -30.60 33.00
CA TYR A 24 -26.69 -29.60 33.64
C TYR A 24 -26.00 -28.27 33.96
N ALA A 25 -26.84 -27.23 34.07
CA ALA A 25 -26.55 -25.93 34.67
C ALA A 25 -26.74 -25.95 36.19
N GLU A 26 -26.01 -25.10 36.92
CA GLU A 26 -26.37 -24.65 38.26
C GLU A 26 -25.92 -23.19 38.46
N GLU A 27 -26.85 -22.38 38.99
CA GLU A 27 -26.72 -20.98 39.40
C GLU A 27 -25.95 -20.85 40.73
N GLN A 28 -25.35 -19.68 41.01
CA GLN A 28 -25.62 -18.94 42.25
C GLN A 28 -25.05 -17.50 42.28
N GLU A 29 -25.65 -16.74 43.19
CA GLU A 29 -25.78 -15.29 43.38
C GLU A 29 -24.59 -14.54 44.02
N ASP A 30 -24.41 -13.29 43.57
CA ASP A 30 -24.48 -12.00 44.28
C ASP A 30 -23.52 -11.59 45.46
N VAL A 31 -23.44 -10.26 45.57
CA VAL A 31 -23.15 -9.31 46.69
C VAL A 31 -21.71 -8.88 47.03
N GLY A 32 -21.51 -7.55 47.07
CA GLY A 32 -20.77 -6.88 48.16
C GLY A 32 -19.85 -5.72 47.80
N ALA A 33 -20.21 -4.51 48.22
CA ALA A 33 -19.52 -3.22 48.00
C ALA A 33 -18.69 -2.76 49.23
N MET A 34 -18.10 -1.54 49.10
CA MET A 34 -17.53 -0.64 50.13
C MET A 34 -16.13 -1.00 50.69
N GLU A 35 -15.25 -0.08 51.12
CA GLU A 35 -14.96 1.37 50.96
C GLU A 35 -13.61 1.62 51.69
N ASP A 36 -13.09 2.85 51.64
CA ASP A 36 -12.18 3.51 52.61
C ASP A 36 -10.63 3.46 52.48
N THR A 37 -10.12 4.59 51.96
CA THR A 37 -8.96 5.41 52.38
C THR A 37 -9.07 5.88 53.86
N PRO A 38 -8.03 6.43 54.57
CA PRO A 38 -7.15 7.52 54.08
C PRO A 38 -5.74 7.71 54.71
N ALA A 39 -5.05 8.77 54.19
CA ALA A 39 -4.20 9.75 54.90
C ALA A 39 -2.79 9.34 55.42
N ILE A 40 -1.74 10.18 55.51
CA ILE A 40 -1.44 11.62 55.29
C ILE A 40 0.11 11.84 55.50
N GLU A 41 0.64 12.95 54.95
CA GLU A 41 1.81 13.79 55.37
C GLU A 41 3.29 13.51 55.00
N ASN A 42 3.81 14.46 54.17
CA ASN A 42 4.92 15.42 54.37
C ASN A 42 6.29 14.98 54.96
N ILE A 43 7.41 15.40 54.33
CA ILE A 43 8.20 16.62 54.64
C ILE A 43 9.50 16.65 53.80
N GLU A 44 9.80 17.88 53.36
CA GLU A 44 11.01 18.59 52.87
C GLU A 44 12.44 18.06 53.07
N GLY A 45 13.36 18.63 52.26
CA GLY A 45 14.77 18.91 52.60
C GLY A 45 15.77 18.44 51.54
N GLN A 46 16.12 19.24 50.52
CA GLN A 46 17.28 20.18 50.46
C GLN A 46 18.67 19.54 50.53
N GLU A 47 19.44 19.71 49.44
CA GLU A 47 20.81 20.28 49.40
C GLU A 47 21.89 19.18 49.31
N THR A 48 23.02 19.26 48.61
CA THR A 48 23.71 20.23 47.73
C THR A 48 24.93 19.49 47.17
N GLU A 49 25.46 19.98 46.04
CA GLU A 49 26.91 20.11 45.71
C GLU A 49 27.82 18.84 45.71
N GLU A 50 28.82 18.67 44.87
CA GLU A 50 29.72 19.61 44.21
C GLU A 50 30.58 18.80 43.20
N GLN A 51 30.99 19.46 42.09
CA GLN A 51 32.35 19.53 41.51
C GLN A 51 33.18 18.22 41.29
N GLN A 52 34.01 18.04 40.25
CA GLN A 52 34.68 18.97 39.34
C GLN A 52 35.43 18.16 38.26
N GLU A 53 35.58 18.78 37.07
CA GLU A 53 36.83 18.89 36.25
C GLU A 53 37.68 17.64 35.88
N ASN A 54 38.37 17.55 34.73
CA ASN A 54 38.69 18.48 33.65
C ASN A 54 39.33 17.70 32.48
N ALA A 55 39.33 18.36 31.30
CA ALA A 55 40.33 18.33 30.22
C ALA A 55 40.62 16.98 29.49
N GLY A 56 40.72 16.90 28.17
CA GLY A 56 40.88 17.91 27.11
C GLY A 56 42.02 17.49 26.17
N VAL A 57 41.92 17.92 24.89
CA VAL A 57 42.97 17.98 23.83
C VAL A 57 43.01 16.81 22.81
N SER A 58 42.31 16.98 21.66
CA SER A 58 42.79 17.41 20.32
C SER A 58 44.17 16.86 19.82
N LEU A 59 44.55 16.64 18.55
CA LEU A 59 44.12 17.05 17.20
C LEU A 59 44.90 16.20 16.14
N GLU A 60 44.49 16.34 14.87
CA GLU A 60 45.30 16.42 13.63
C GLU A 60 45.47 15.25 12.64
N GLU A 61 45.37 15.66 11.37
CA GLU A 61 45.36 14.98 10.07
C GLU A 61 46.78 14.85 9.45
N GLU A 62 46.98 13.96 8.47
CA GLU A 62 47.34 14.33 7.08
C GLU A 62 47.64 13.13 6.14
N SER A 63 47.03 13.23 4.95
CA SER A 63 47.29 12.74 3.58
C SER A 63 48.42 11.77 3.19
N LYS A 64 48.12 10.88 2.20
CA LYS A 64 48.83 10.80 0.89
C LYS A 64 48.14 9.87 -0.15
N GLU A 65 48.26 10.30 -1.41
CA GLU A 65 47.69 9.79 -2.68
C GLU A 65 48.08 8.36 -3.09
N LEU A 66 47.25 7.72 -3.93
CA LEU A 66 47.66 6.67 -4.87
C LEU A 66 46.78 6.61 -6.14
N LEU A 67 47.46 6.32 -7.24
CA LEU A 67 47.04 6.27 -8.64
C LEU A 67 45.97 5.20 -8.97
N VAL A 68 45.23 5.51 -10.03
CA VAL A 68 44.14 4.75 -10.66
C VAL A 68 44.68 3.60 -11.50
N GLU A 69 44.19 2.38 -11.26
CA GLU A 69 44.10 1.30 -12.24
C GLU A 69 42.67 0.72 -12.18
N GLU A 70 42.06 0.55 -13.35
CA GLU A 70 40.69 0.06 -13.58
C GLU A 70 40.44 -1.30 -12.91
N ILE A 71 39.33 -1.39 -12.16
CA ILE A 71 38.73 -2.66 -11.76
C ILE A 71 37.22 -2.57 -12.03
N ALA A 72 36.71 -3.60 -12.71
CA ALA A 72 35.30 -3.89 -13.00
C ALA A 72 34.35 -3.60 -11.81
N PRO A 73 33.06 -3.33 -12.05
CA PRO A 73 32.15 -2.84 -11.02
C PRO A 73 32.01 -3.89 -9.90
N VAL A 74 32.68 -3.63 -8.79
CA VAL A 74 32.44 -4.29 -7.52
C VAL A 74 31.07 -3.82 -7.04
N THR A 75 30.10 -4.73 -7.09
CA THR A 75 28.87 -4.64 -6.33
C THR A 75 29.21 -4.30 -4.89
N LYS A 76 28.78 -3.13 -4.41
CA LYS A 76 28.78 -2.82 -2.98
C LYS A 76 27.70 -3.69 -2.33
N GLU A 77 28.06 -4.93 -2.01
CA GLU A 77 27.41 -5.65 -0.94
C GLU A 77 27.64 -4.83 0.34
N GLN A 78 26.58 -4.20 0.83
CA GLN A 78 26.54 -3.83 2.24
C GLN A 78 26.65 -5.14 3.02
N PRO A 79 27.51 -5.25 4.05
CA PRO A 79 27.57 -6.44 4.85
C PRO A 79 26.24 -6.57 5.60
N THR A 80 25.34 -7.39 5.07
CA THR A 80 24.30 -8.03 5.88
C THR A 80 25.05 -8.88 6.87
N VAL A 81 25.01 -8.50 8.15
CA VAL A 81 25.38 -9.42 9.23
C VAL A 81 24.38 -10.57 9.12
N GLU A 82 24.77 -11.66 8.45
CA GLU A 82 24.04 -12.92 8.52
C GLU A 82 24.12 -13.39 9.98
N THR A 83 23.13 -13.00 10.78
CA THR A 83 22.88 -13.58 12.09
C THR A 83 22.56 -15.06 11.87
N GLN A 84 23.56 -15.91 12.06
CA GLN A 84 23.39 -17.36 12.01
C GLN A 84 22.56 -17.82 13.21
N TYR A 85 21.25 -17.82 13.05
CA TYR A 85 20.35 -18.42 14.02
C TYR A 85 20.49 -19.95 13.98
N VAL A 86 20.83 -20.57 15.11
CA VAL A 86 20.82 -22.03 15.24
C VAL A 86 19.37 -22.50 15.26
N THR A 87 18.90 -23.05 14.15
CA THR A 87 17.51 -23.51 14.02
C THR A 87 17.29 -24.82 14.77
N VAL A 88 16.52 -24.78 15.86
CA VAL A 88 16.00 -25.99 16.51
C VAL A 88 14.48 -25.98 16.37
N PRO A 89 13.85 -26.89 15.60
CA PRO A 89 12.40 -26.98 15.53
C PRO A 89 11.85 -27.48 16.87
N GLN A 90 11.49 -26.55 17.75
CA GLN A 90 10.82 -26.84 19.02
C GLN A 90 9.30 -26.85 18.82
N LYS A 91 8.65 -27.98 19.11
CA LYS A 91 7.18 -28.06 19.17
C LYS A 91 6.72 -27.57 20.54
N LEU A 92 5.85 -26.57 20.56
CA LEU A 92 5.27 -26.01 21.79
C LEU A 92 3.85 -26.56 22.02
N ALA A 93 3.57 -27.11 23.20
CA ALA A 93 2.34 -27.85 23.49
C ALA A 93 1.07 -26.97 23.58
N ASP A 94 1.24 -25.73 24.03
CA ASP A 94 0.19 -24.72 24.26
C ASP A 94 0.10 -23.67 23.13
N VAL A 95 0.91 -23.83 22.08
CA VAL A 95 0.83 -23.07 20.83
C VAL A 95 0.22 -23.98 19.76
N SER A 96 -1.11 -24.08 19.78
CA SER A 96 -1.86 -24.91 18.85
C SER A 96 -1.81 -24.36 17.41
N SER A 97 -2.30 -25.14 16.44
CA SER A 97 -2.38 -24.70 15.04
C SER A 97 -3.29 -23.49 14.83
N SER A 98 -4.27 -23.28 15.70
CA SER A 98 -5.22 -22.15 15.67
C SER A 98 -4.85 -21.01 16.63
N PHE A 99 -3.68 -21.07 17.27
CA PHE A 99 -3.24 -20.02 18.18
C PHE A 99 -2.95 -18.73 17.42
N TRP A 100 -3.55 -17.62 17.85
CA TRP A 100 -3.57 -16.36 17.10
C TRP A 100 -2.17 -15.77 16.82
N ALA A 101 -1.21 -16.00 17.72
CA ALA A 101 0.18 -15.53 17.59
C ALA A 101 1.15 -16.65 17.22
N LYS A 102 0.66 -17.75 16.64
CA LYS A 102 1.49 -18.92 16.32
C LYS A 102 2.66 -18.52 15.44
N ASN A 103 2.41 -17.69 14.43
CA ASN A 103 3.42 -17.36 13.44
C ASN A 103 4.58 -16.58 14.07
N GLU A 104 4.26 -15.57 14.85
CA GLU A 104 5.19 -14.73 15.57
C GLU A 104 5.99 -15.55 16.59
N VAL A 105 5.30 -16.34 17.41
CA VAL A 105 5.95 -17.17 18.43
C VAL A 105 6.84 -18.23 17.80
N MET A 106 6.33 -18.99 16.84
CA MET A 106 7.09 -20.07 16.22
C MET A 106 8.28 -19.54 15.43
N GLN A 107 8.16 -18.39 14.77
CA GLN A 107 9.30 -17.77 14.10
C GLN A 107 10.38 -17.32 15.08
N LEU A 108 9.98 -16.64 16.15
CA LEU A 108 10.93 -16.22 17.18
C LEU A 108 11.62 -17.41 17.85
N VAL A 109 10.92 -18.54 17.98
CA VAL A 109 11.51 -19.80 18.47
C VAL A 109 12.45 -20.41 17.44
N GLU A 110 12.07 -20.45 16.16
CA GLU A 110 12.90 -21.00 15.09
C GLU A 110 14.23 -20.25 14.95
N ILE A 111 14.19 -18.92 15.06
CA ILE A 111 15.41 -18.10 15.05
C ILE A 111 16.09 -18.06 16.43
N GLY A 112 15.62 -18.79 17.43
CA GLY A 112 16.22 -18.79 18.78
C GLY A 112 16.13 -17.45 19.53
N ALA A 113 15.31 -16.50 19.05
CA ALA A 113 15.07 -15.22 19.70
C ALA A 113 14.32 -15.37 21.03
N ILE A 114 13.40 -16.34 21.11
CA ILE A 114 12.69 -16.71 22.34
C ILE A 114 12.67 -18.23 22.47
N ASN A 115 12.68 -18.74 23.70
CA ASN A 115 12.60 -20.19 23.95
C ASN A 115 11.29 -20.56 24.64
N GLY A 116 10.83 -21.80 24.41
CA GLY A 116 9.85 -22.45 25.29
C GLY A 116 10.42 -22.74 26.67
N TYR A 117 9.55 -23.04 27.61
CA TYR A 117 9.92 -23.58 28.91
C TYR A 117 10.39 -25.05 28.77
N PRO A 118 11.18 -25.57 29.74
CA PRO A 118 11.71 -26.94 29.67
C PRO A 118 10.64 -28.05 29.59
N ASP A 119 9.41 -27.74 29.98
CA ASP A 119 8.24 -28.61 29.90
C ASP A 119 7.59 -28.64 28.51
N GLY A 120 8.09 -27.85 27.55
CA GLY A 120 7.58 -27.77 26.20
C GLY A 120 6.42 -26.79 26.02
N GLU A 121 6.12 -25.94 27.00
CA GLU A 121 5.12 -24.88 26.89
C GLU A 121 5.74 -23.51 26.57
N PHE A 122 4.97 -22.62 25.96
CA PHE A 122 5.32 -21.21 25.74
C PHE A 122 4.82 -20.29 26.87
N ARG A 123 3.67 -20.62 27.47
CA ARG A 123 2.92 -19.88 28.48
C ARG A 123 2.48 -18.49 28.00
N PRO A 124 1.63 -18.40 26.96
CA PRO A 124 1.30 -17.12 26.31
C PRO A 124 0.64 -16.09 27.24
N ALA A 125 -0.24 -16.55 28.13
CA ALA A 125 -0.96 -15.68 29.06
C ALA A 125 -0.13 -15.24 30.28
N LEU A 126 1.10 -15.74 30.44
CA LEU A 126 1.95 -15.39 31.58
C LEU A 126 2.33 -13.91 31.51
N THR A 127 1.94 -13.12 32.51
CA THR A 127 2.44 -11.75 32.70
C THR A 127 3.95 -11.79 32.89
N ILE A 128 4.68 -10.94 32.17
CA ILE A 128 6.14 -10.90 32.25
C ILE A 128 6.63 -9.77 33.14
N SER A 129 7.69 -10.04 33.90
CA SER A 129 8.40 -9.01 34.65
C SER A 129 9.41 -8.26 33.77
N VAL A 130 9.88 -7.11 34.24
CA VAL A 130 11.00 -6.38 33.61
C VAL A 130 12.24 -7.27 33.50
N GLY A 131 12.56 -8.08 34.53
CA GLY A 131 13.67 -9.02 34.47
C GLY A 131 13.51 -10.11 33.40
N GLN A 132 12.29 -10.61 33.19
CA GLN A 132 12.01 -11.59 32.14
C GLN A 132 12.08 -10.97 30.73
N SER A 133 11.62 -9.73 30.58
CA SER A 133 11.67 -9.03 29.30
C SER A 133 13.10 -8.71 28.87
N THR A 134 14.02 -8.45 29.80
CA THR A 134 15.44 -8.23 29.47
C THR A 134 16.11 -9.49 28.90
N ASN A 135 15.82 -10.67 29.46
CA ASN A 135 16.32 -11.94 28.93
C ASN A 135 15.77 -12.23 27.53
N LEU A 136 14.48 -11.93 27.29
CA LEU A 136 13.86 -12.09 25.97
C LEU A 136 14.47 -11.16 24.93
N LEU A 137 14.68 -9.88 25.25
CA LEU A 137 15.31 -8.93 24.32
C LEU A 137 16.78 -9.23 24.07
N LYS A 138 17.53 -9.68 25.10
CA LYS A 138 18.91 -10.15 24.93
C LYS A 138 18.99 -11.28 23.91
N GLY A 139 18.09 -12.26 24.00
CA GLY A 139 18.02 -13.37 23.04
C GLY A 139 17.62 -12.88 21.65
N ALA A 140 16.53 -12.12 21.56
CA ALA A 140 15.97 -11.66 20.29
C ALA A 140 16.93 -10.79 19.45
N LEU A 141 17.70 -9.94 20.12
CA LEU A 141 18.66 -9.02 19.47
C LEU A 141 20.09 -9.58 19.46
N GLN A 142 20.30 -10.80 19.96
CA GLN A 142 21.63 -11.41 20.15
C GLN A 142 22.61 -10.46 20.86
N LEU A 143 22.16 -9.76 21.90
CA LEU A 143 22.99 -8.74 22.56
C LEU A 143 24.26 -9.37 23.15
N PRO A 144 25.43 -8.72 22.99
CA PRO A 144 26.67 -9.18 23.60
C PRO A 144 26.54 -9.31 25.11
N GLU A 145 27.20 -10.32 25.67
CA GLU A 145 27.28 -10.47 27.12
C GLU A 145 27.91 -9.23 27.75
N ALA A 146 27.29 -8.75 28.84
CA ALA A 146 27.83 -7.70 29.68
C ALA A 146 28.19 -8.28 31.05
N PRO A 147 29.41 -7.98 31.57
CA PRO A 147 29.82 -8.48 32.88
C PRO A 147 28.92 -7.93 33.97
N TYR A 148 28.73 -8.73 35.03
CA TYR A 148 28.00 -8.30 36.22
C TYR A 148 28.65 -7.07 36.85
N GLN A 149 27.81 -6.11 37.27
CA GLN A 149 28.22 -4.95 38.06
C GLN A 149 27.29 -4.79 39.25
N ALA A 150 27.82 -4.54 40.44
CA ALA A 150 27.03 -4.36 41.65
C ALA A 150 26.39 -2.95 41.73
N ILE A 151 25.68 -2.53 40.67
CA ILE A 151 25.05 -1.21 40.54
C ILE A 151 23.54 -1.23 40.81
N PHE A 152 22.90 -2.42 40.81
CA PHE A 152 21.48 -2.58 41.13
C PHE A 152 21.31 -3.43 42.38
N LYS A 153 20.64 -2.88 43.40
CA LYS A 153 20.47 -3.52 44.72
C LYS A 153 19.63 -4.80 44.67
N ASP A 154 18.73 -4.90 43.71
CA ASP A 154 17.80 -6.03 43.50
C ASP A 154 18.33 -7.08 42.50
N VAL A 155 19.56 -6.95 42.01
CA VAL A 155 20.17 -7.90 41.05
C VAL A 155 21.50 -8.41 41.59
N SER A 156 21.53 -9.67 42.01
CA SER A 156 22.77 -10.35 42.39
C SER A 156 23.43 -11.04 41.19
N GLU A 157 24.74 -11.31 41.28
CA GLU A 157 25.51 -12.03 40.24
C GLU A 157 24.92 -13.40 39.91
N LYS A 158 24.29 -14.06 40.90
CA LYS A 158 23.64 -15.37 40.74
C LYS A 158 22.20 -15.29 40.23
N SER A 159 21.67 -14.09 40.01
CA SER A 159 20.30 -13.90 39.50
C SER A 159 20.18 -14.44 38.08
N SER A 160 19.09 -15.16 37.79
CA SER A 160 18.77 -15.61 36.43
C SER A 160 18.48 -14.45 35.46
N PHE A 161 18.32 -13.23 35.96
CA PHE A 161 18.11 -12.02 35.15
C PHE A 161 19.41 -11.24 34.93
N ALA A 162 20.51 -11.57 35.61
CA ALA A 162 21.74 -10.76 35.59
C ALA A 162 22.23 -10.52 34.15
N ALA A 163 22.37 -11.57 33.35
CA ALA A 163 22.82 -11.46 31.97
C ALA A 163 21.93 -10.54 31.12
N GLY A 164 20.60 -10.72 31.18
CA GLY A 164 19.63 -9.87 30.47
C GLY A 164 19.69 -8.42 30.93
N VAL A 165 19.69 -8.19 32.24
CA VAL A 165 19.76 -6.86 32.87
C VAL A 165 20.97 -6.09 32.38
N PHE A 166 22.18 -6.64 32.52
CA PHE A 166 23.40 -5.89 32.18
C PHE A 166 23.57 -5.71 30.68
N SER A 167 23.14 -6.68 29.86
CA SER A 167 23.24 -6.56 28.40
C SER A 167 22.29 -5.49 27.87
N THR A 168 21.04 -5.48 28.34
CA THR A 168 20.05 -4.47 27.95
C THR A 168 20.33 -3.09 28.55
N TYR A 169 20.90 -3.03 29.76
CA TYR A 169 21.36 -1.78 30.35
C TYR A 169 22.53 -1.17 29.56
N LYS A 170 23.54 -1.98 29.23
CA LYS A 170 24.69 -1.54 28.42
C LYS A 170 24.27 -1.09 27.01
N ALA A 171 23.26 -1.74 26.43
CA ALA A 171 22.67 -1.36 25.14
C ALA A 171 21.74 -0.13 25.22
N GLY A 172 21.48 0.41 26.42
CA GLY A 172 20.60 1.57 26.60
C GLY A 172 19.11 1.27 26.42
N ILE A 173 18.72 0.00 26.40
CA ILE A 173 17.34 -0.47 26.19
C ILE A 173 16.50 -0.21 27.42
N PHE A 174 16.97 -0.72 28.57
CA PHE A 174 16.39 -0.49 29.88
C PHE A 174 17.31 0.41 30.71
N LYS A 175 16.70 1.18 31.61
CA LYS A 175 17.39 2.02 32.57
C LYS A 175 17.01 1.55 33.98
N GLY A 176 17.94 1.67 34.92
CA GLY A 176 17.63 1.49 36.33
C GLY A 176 16.78 2.62 36.89
N LYS A 177 16.18 2.38 38.05
CA LYS A 177 15.43 3.37 38.82
C LYS A 177 16.37 4.27 39.62
N LYS A 178 15.87 5.45 40.00
CA LYS A 178 16.62 6.42 40.81
C LYS A 178 16.97 5.93 42.22
N ASP A 179 16.25 4.94 42.74
CA ASP A 179 16.46 4.35 44.08
C ASP A 179 17.61 3.32 44.13
N GLY A 180 18.25 3.05 42.98
CA GLY A 180 19.32 2.07 42.83
C GLY A 180 18.83 0.64 42.61
N ASN A 181 17.55 0.41 42.36
CA ASN A 181 17.02 -0.86 41.88
C ASN A 181 16.89 -0.87 40.35
N PHE A 182 16.90 -2.05 39.74
CA PHE A 182 16.52 -2.23 38.34
C PHE A 182 15.00 -2.43 38.18
N GLY A 183 14.35 -3.04 39.17
CA GLY A 183 12.93 -3.38 39.13
C GLY A 183 12.67 -4.76 38.50
N VAL A 184 13.57 -5.74 38.66
CA VAL A 184 13.47 -7.03 37.93
C VAL A 184 12.18 -7.82 38.22
N ALA A 185 11.56 -7.59 39.38
CA ALA A 185 10.31 -8.21 39.80
C ALA A 185 9.06 -7.43 39.37
N ASP A 186 9.20 -6.19 38.89
CA ASP A 186 8.08 -5.37 38.49
C ASP A 186 7.41 -5.94 37.23
N SER A 187 6.09 -5.82 37.15
CA SER A 187 5.37 -6.14 35.93
C SER A 187 5.74 -5.15 34.81
N LEU A 188 6.00 -5.66 33.61
CA LEU A 188 6.23 -4.81 32.45
C LEU A 188 4.91 -4.20 31.98
N THR A 189 4.80 -2.87 31.97
CA THR A 189 3.64 -2.17 31.41
C THR A 189 3.80 -1.91 29.90
N ARG A 190 2.70 -1.59 29.21
CA ARG A 190 2.71 -1.27 27.77
C ARG A 190 3.55 -0.05 27.43
N GLU A 191 3.58 0.98 28.28
CA GLU A 191 4.41 2.16 28.06
C GLU A 191 5.92 1.89 28.26
N MET A 192 6.27 1.01 29.22
CA MET A 192 7.63 0.54 29.42
C MET A 192 8.10 -0.33 28.26
N MET A 193 7.23 -1.24 27.77
CA MET A 193 7.50 -2.04 26.57
C MET A 193 7.78 -1.16 25.35
N ALA A 194 7.01 -0.08 25.16
CA ALA A 194 7.25 0.85 24.05
C ALA A 194 8.62 1.50 24.13
N SER A 195 9.02 1.95 25.31
CA SER A 195 10.35 2.52 25.51
C SER A 195 11.46 1.51 25.25
N ALA A 196 11.30 0.28 25.75
CA ALA A 196 12.27 -0.78 25.51
C ALA A 196 12.44 -1.08 24.01
N LEU A 197 11.34 -1.20 23.26
CA LEU A 197 11.39 -1.51 21.83
C LEU A 197 11.93 -0.34 20.99
N VAL A 198 11.53 0.90 21.28
CA VAL A 198 12.08 2.08 20.59
C VAL A 198 13.58 2.18 20.80
N ASN A 199 14.06 1.97 22.03
CA ASN A 199 15.48 2.00 22.32
C ASN A 199 16.23 0.84 21.65
N ALA A 200 15.67 -0.38 21.73
CA ALA A 200 16.25 -1.61 21.18
C ALA A 200 16.48 -1.56 19.67
N PHE A 201 15.51 -1.02 18.93
CA PHE A 201 15.54 -0.97 17.47
C PHE A 201 15.95 0.42 16.95
N HIS A 202 16.38 1.32 17.83
CA HIS A 202 16.77 2.70 17.52
C HIS A 202 15.74 3.45 16.65
N LEU A 203 14.45 3.18 16.88
CA LEU A 203 13.36 3.73 16.09
C LEU A 203 13.36 5.26 16.19
N LYS A 204 13.17 5.93 15.06
CA LYS A 204 13.20 7.39 14.96
C LYS A 204 11.80 7.96 14.85
N ASP A 205 11.61 9.14 15.41
CA ASP A 205 10.40 9.93 15.15
C ASP A 205 10.30 10.21 13.64
N THR A 206 9.17 9.82 13.07
CA THR A 206 8.87 10.02 11.64
C THR A 206 8.27 11.41 11.36
N GLY A 207 8.01 12.20 12.40
CA GLY A 207 7.32 13.49 12.33
C GLY A 207 5.80 13.39 12.26
N GLU A 208 5.24 12.17 12.27
CA GLU A 208 3.80 11.95 12.22
C GLU A 208 3.12 12.24 13.57
N ALA A 209 2.03 13.02 13.54
CA ALA A 209 1.21 13.24 14.72
C ALA A 209 0.35 12.00 15.02
N ILE A 210 0.76 11.20 16.01
CA ILE A 210 -0.04 10.12 16.59
C ILE A 210 -0.59 10.56 17.94
N THR A 211 -1.87 10.25 18.20
CA THR A 211 -2.47 10.39 19.52
C THR A 211 -3.43 9.23 19.81
N PHE A 212 -3.66 8.97 21.09
CA PHE A 212 -4.60 7.98 21.61
C PHE A 212 -5.65 8.66 22.48
N LYS A 213 -6.82 8.04 22.64
CA LYS A 213 -7.91 8.61 23.45
C LYS A 213 -7.50 8.89 24.91
N ASP A 214 -6.58 8.11 25.43
CA ASP A 214 -6.02 8.18 26.79
C ASP A 214 -4.57 8.71 26.79
N TRP A 215 -4.21 9.57 25.82
CA TRP A 215 -2.87 10.14 25.69
C TRP A 215 -2.33 10.76 26.99
N ASP A 216 -3.19 11.47 27.72
CA ASP A 216 -2.81 12.13 28.97
C ASP A 216 -2.52 11.16 30.12
N LYS A 217 -2.91 9.88 30.00
CA LYS A 217 -2.57 8.83 30.96
C LYS A 217 -1.19 8.21 30.71
N ILE A 218 -0.55 8.50 29.58
CA ILE A 218 0.80 8.00 29.29
C ILE A 218 1.79 8.84 30.09
N SER A 219 2.65 8.16 30.86
CA SER A 219 3.70 8.79 31.66
C SER A 219 4.60 9.65 30.76
N PRO A 220 4.94 10.90 31.15
CA PRO A 220 5.67 11.83 30.29
C PRO A 220 6.96 11.27 29.68
N GLU A 221 7.70 10.46 30.42
CA GLU A 221 8.96 9.82 30.00
C GLU A 221 8.79 8.72 28.94
N HIS A 222 7.58 8.17 28.80
CA HIS A 222 7.28 7.11 27.84
C HIS A 222 6.49 7.62 26.63
N ARG A 223 5.88 8.81 26.74
CA ARG A 223 4.98 9.38 25.73
C ARG A 223 5.60 9.47 24.35
N GLU A 224 6.84 9.94 24.25
CA GLU A 224 7.55 10.01 22.98
C GLU A 224 7.81 8.63 22.38
N ASN A 225 8.19 7.65 23.19
CA ASN A 225 8.42 6.29 22.71
C ASN A 225 7.11 5.58 22.33
N VAL A 226 6.00 5.86 23.02
CA VAL A 226 4.68 5.36 22.61
C VAL A 226 4.28 5.93 21.26
N LYS A 227 4.54 7.24 21.03
CA LYS A 227 4.36 7.89 19.73
C LYS A 227 5.18 7.18 18.65
N ILE A 228 6.49 7.08 18.84
CA ILE A 228 7.41 6.48 17.88
C ILE A 228 7.01 5.04 17.58
N LEU A 229 6.74 4.22 18.61
CA LEU A 229 6.34 2.82 18.41
C LEU A 229 5.08 2.71 17.53
N ALA A 230 4.13 3.63 17.69
CA ALA A 230 2.89 3.66 16.92
C ALA A 230 3.11 4.16 15.47
N GLN A 231 3.98 5.15 15.27
CA GLN A 231 4.35 5.65 13.94
C GLN A 231 4.96 4.54 13.06
N HIS A 232 5.75 3.66 13.66
CA HIS A 232 6.35 2.50 13.00
C HIS A 232 5.38 1.32 12.83
N GLY A 233 4.09 1.49 13.17
CA GLY A 233 3.05 0.46 13.03
C GLY A 233 3.21 -0.76 13.94
N ILE A 234 4.20 -0.76 14.85
CA ILE A 234 4.46 -1.89 15.76
C ILE A 234 3.27 -2.05 16.73
N THR A 235 2.70 -0.93 17.18
CA THR A 235 1.45 -0.89 17.96
C THR A 235 0.39 -0.03 17.29
N THR A 236 -0.87 -0.44 17.39
CA THR A 236 -2.05 0.31 16.88
C THR A 236 -2.98 0.78 18.00
N GLY A 237 -2.64 0.52 19.26
CA GLY A 237 -3.57 0.67 20.39
C GLY A 237 -4.64 -0.43 20.41
N ARG A 238 -5.68 -0.23 21.22
CA ARG A 238 -6.87 -1.06 21.35
C ARG A 238 -7.93 -0.62 20.34
N GLU A 239 -8.90 -1.49 20.04
CA GLU A 239 -9.98 -1.23 19.08
C GLU A 239 -10.83 0.01 19.42
N ASP A 240 -10.90 0.39 20.71
CA ASP A 240 -11.63 1.56 21.19
C ASP A 240 -10.86 2.89 21.04
N GLY A 241 -9.67 2.85 20.44
CA GLY A 241 -8.78 4.00 20.23
C GLY A 241 -7.91 4.38 21.43
N SER A 242 -7.89 3.58 22.50
CA SER A 242 -6.98 3.77 23.65
C SER A 242 -5.64 3.06 23.46
N TYR A 243 -4.58 3.52 24.13
CA TYR A 243 -3.30 2.82 24.22
C TYR A 243 -3.24 1.88 25.42
N ASP A 244 -3.88 2.26 26.53
CA ASP A 244 -3.87 1.59 27.83
C ASP A 244 -2.43 1.44 28.41
N PRO A 245 -1.78 2.55 28.78
CA PRO A 245 -0.34 2.58 29.06
C PRO A 245 0.11 1.71 30.23
N HIS A 246 -0.70 1.60 31.28
CA HIS A 246 -0.33 0.90 32.51
C HIS A 246 -0.77 -0.57 32.53
N ALA A 247 -1.44 -1.06 31.48
CA ALA A 247 -1.76 -2.48 31.42
C ALA A 247 -0.50 -3.33 31.36
N VAL A 248 -0.50 -4.39 32.15
CA VAL A 248 0.60 -5.35 32.22
C VAL A 248 0.68 -6.19 30.95
N VAL A 249 1.89 -6.45 30.49
CA VAL A 249 2.17 -7.17 29.25
C VAL A 249 2.33 -8.66 29.56
N ASN A 250 1.61 -9.51 28.82
CA ASN A 250 1.83 -10.95 28.83
C ASN A 250 2.88 -11.37 27.79
N ARG A 251 3.41 -12.57 27.96
CA ARG A 251 4.53 -13.10 27.17
C ARG A 251 4.23 -13.13 25.68
N VAL A 252 3.00 -13.49 25.28
CA VAL A 252 2.61 -13.48 23.85
C VAL A 252 2.56 -12.07 23.28
N THR A 253 2.01 -11.09 24.02
CA THR A 253 1.96 -9.70 23.55
C THR A 253 3.36 -9.17 23.34
N PHE A 254 4.29 -9.45 24.27
CA PHE A 254 5.68 -9.04 24.14
C PHE A 254 6.38 -9.70 22.94
N ALA A 255 6.19 -11.01 22.74
CA ALA A 255 6.73 -11.73 21.60
C ALA A 255 6.22 -11.16 20.27
N VAL A 256 4.91 -10.91 20.15
CA VAL A 256 4.33 -10.29 18.94
C VAL A 256 4.92 -8.91 18.67
N MET A 257 5.14 -8.10 19.71
CA MET A 257 5.71 -6.76 19.53
C MET A 257 7.20 -6.81 19.15
N ILE A 258 7.99 -7.74 19.70
CA ILE A 258 9.38 -8.00 19.26
C ILE A 258 9.40 -8.45 17.81
N HIS A 259 8.55 -9.41 17.45
CA HIS A 259 8.46 -9.93 16.09
C HIS A 259 8.12 -8.81 15.10
N ARG A 260 7.10 -8.00 15.39
CA ARG A 260 6.74 -6.84 14.57
C ARG A 260 7.88 -5.84 14.43
N ALA A 261 8.61 -5.55 15.51
CA ALA A 261 9.75 -4.65 15.47
C ALA A 261 10.88 -5.20 14.59
N LEU A 262 11.21 -6.50 14.69
CA LEU A 262 12.18 -7.16 13.80
C LEU A 262 11.74 -7.09 12.33
N VAL A 263 10.46 -7.31 12.06
CA VAL A 263 9.91 -7.27 10.69
C VAL A 263 9.94 -5.87 10.11
N MET A 264 9.49 -4.87 10.87
CA MET A 264 9.44 -3.48 10.41
C MET A 264 10.83 -2.85 10.27
N ASN A 265 11.82 -3.37 11.00
CA ASN A 265 13.23 -3.00 10.85
C ASN A 265 13.98 -3.83 9.80
N ASN A 266 13.27 -4.68 9.03
CA ASN A 266 13.83 -5.59 8.02
C ASN A 266 14.88 -6.59 8.54
N GLU A 267 14.87 -6.92 9.84
CA GLU A 267 15.76 -7.92 10.45
C GLU A 267 15.32 -9.35 10.13
N ILE A 268 14.01 -9.58 9.99
CA ILE A 268 13.44 -10.89 9.64
C ILE A 268 12.30 -10.76 8.63
N VAL A 269 12.16 -11.76 7.74
CA VAL A 269 11.00 -11.90 6.84
C VAL A 269 9.95 -12.79 7.50
N PRO A 270 8.69 -12.36 7.69
CA PRO A 270 7.65 -13.17 8.33
C PRO A 270 7.44 -14.54 7.69
N LYS A 271 7.55 -15.59 8.50
CA LYS A 271 7.18 -16.95 8.11
C LYS A 271 5.79 -17.26 8.64
N ASP A 272 5.03 -17.99 7.84
CA ASP A 272 3.75 -18.50 8.30
C ASP A 272 3.83 -20.01 8.51
N TYR A 273 3.38 -20.42 9.68
CA TYR A 273 3.41 -21.77 10.20
C TYR A 273 1.99 -22.31 10.32
N THR A 274 0.99 -21.51 9.96
CA THR A 274 -0.41 -21.86 10.03
C THR A 274 -0.80 -22.58 8.74
N ILE A 275 -1.09 -23.87 8.85
CA ILE A 275 -1.92 -24.57 7.86
C ILE A 275 -3.35 -24.39 8.37
N GLU A 276 -4.14 -23.61 7.65
CA GLU A 276 -5.55 -23.43 7.99
C GLU A 276 -6.33 -24.71 7.62
N THR A 277 -6.45 -25.62 8.58
CA THR A 277 -7.33 -26.80 8.46
C THR A 277 -8.71 -26.58 9.08
N ALA A 278 -8.89 -25.47 9.81
CA ALA A 278 -10.09 -25.18 10.58
C ALA A 278 -11.07 -24.30 9.79
N GLN A 279 -12.37 -24.55 9.94
CA GLN A 279 -13.45 -23.75 9.36
C GLN A 279 -13.41 -22.29 9.85
N HIS A 280 -13.37 -21.32 8.93
CA HIS A 280 -13.56 -19.90 9.24
C HIS A 280 -14.85 -19.43 8.56
N SER A 281 -15.96 -19.45 9.32
CA SER A 281 -17.30 -19.35 8.76
C SER A 281 -18.18 -18.34 9.50
N LYS A 282 -18.37 -17.16 8.90
CA LYS A 282 -19.58 -16.34 9.12
C LYS A 282 -20.77 -16.82 8.27
N PHE A 283 -20.53 -17.80 7.40
CA PHE A 283 -21.53 -18.33 6.47
C PHE A 283 -22.51 -19.27 7.18
N THR A 284 -23.81 -18.99 7.05
CA THR A 284 -24.85 -19.93 7.46
C THR A 284 -25.06 -20.95 6.36
N LEU A 285 -24.71 -22.21 6.61
CA LEU A 285 -24.84 -23.29 5.62
C LEU A 285 -26.29 -23.49 5.16
N PHE A 286 -27.24 -23.39 6.10
CA PHE A 286 -28.65 -23.61 5.85
C PHE A 286 -29.45 -22.31 5.95
N ARG A 287 -30.14 -21.96 4.86
CA ARG A 287 -31.18 -20.93 4.83
C ARG A 287 -32.40 -21.52 4.13
N LYS A 288 -33.51 -21.68 4.85
CA LYS A 288 -34.73 -22.36 4.37
C LYS A 288 -35.32 -21.70 3.10
N GLU A 289 -35.09 -20.40 2.94
CA GLU A 289 -35.64 -19.56 1.88
C GLU A 289 -34.60 -19.21 0.81
N ALA A 290 -33.44 -19.87 0.80
CA ALA A 290 -32.38 -19.57 -0.15
C ALA A 290 -32.71 -20.03 -1.58
N ASN A 291 -32.54 -19.10 -2.52
CA ASN A 291 -32.52 -19.31 -3.95
C ASN A 291 -31.08 -19.46 -4.43
N PHE A 292 -30.86 -20.27 -5.46
CA PHE A 292 -29.53 -20.55 -6.01
C PHE A 292 -29.49 -20.40 -7.53
N ALA A 293 -28.38 -19.89 -8.04
CA ALA A 293 -28.07 -19.88 -9.46
C ALA A 293 -26.61 -20.26 -9.69
N GLN A 294 -26.35 -21.04 -10.76
CA GLN A 294 -24.99 -21.28 -11.23
C GLN A 294 -24.59 -20.15 -12.19
N VAL A 295 -23.40 -19.59 -12.01
CA VAL A 295 -22.82 -18.51 -12.83
C VAL A 295 -21.95 -19.09 -13.92
N THR A 296 -20.88 -19.79 -13.51
CA THR A 296 -19.93 -20.41 -14.44
C THR A 296 -20.10 -21.93 -14.48
N LYS A 297 -19.65 -22.53 -15.58
CA LYS A 297 -19.50 -23.98 -15.73
C LYS A 297 -18.01 -24.33 -15.66
N GLY A 298 -17.67 -25.61 -15.48
CA GLY A 298 -16.29 -26.09 -15.42
C GLY A 298 -16.02 -26.85 -14.13
N ASP A 299 -14.74 -27.03 -13.82
CA ASP A 299 -14.27 -27.85 -12.70
C ASP A 299 -14.45 -27.15 -11.33
N SER A 300 -14.39 -25.82 -11.32
CA SER A 300 -14.65 -24.98 -10.14
C SER A 300 -15.78 -23.98 -10.42
N PRO A 301 -17.04 -24.44 -10.53
CA PRO A 301 -18.16 -23.57 -10.89
C PRO A 301 -18.49 -22.56 -9.78
N LEU A 302 -18.75 -21.32 -10.20
CA LEU A 302 -19.22 -20.23 -9.35
C LEU A 302 -20.75 -20.28 -9.23
N PHE A 303 -21.24 -20.07 -8.01
CA PHE A 303 -22.67 -20.05 -7.69
C PHE A 303 -23.03 -18.77 -6.94
N ILE A 304 -24.32 -18.41 -7.01
CA ILE A 304 -24.94 -17.34 -6.25
C ILE A 304 -26.00 -17.94 -5.34
N ARG A 305 -26.09 -17.43 -4.10
CA ARG A 305 -27.18 -17.68 -3.16
C ARG A 305 -27.75 -16.37 -2.64
N ALA A 306 -29.08 -16.25 -2.59
CA ALA A 306 -29.78 -15.12 -2.00
C ALA A 306 -31.11 -15.57 -1.40
N GLU A 307 -31.64 -14.83 -0.42
CA GLU A 307 -32.98 -15.07 0.14
C GLU A 307 -34.08 -14.68 -0.85
N LEU A 308 -33.83 -13.65 -1.67
CA LEU A 308 -34.75 -13.20 -2.70
C LEU A 308 -34.61 -14.02 -3.99
N PRO A 309 -35.66 -14.11 -4.83
CA PRO A 309 -35.59 -14.80 -6.12
C PRO A 309 -34.45 -14.29 -7.00
N ILE A 310 -33.73 -15.22 -7.65
CA ILE A 310 -32.60 -14.92 -8.54
C ILE A 310 -33.04 -15.17 -9.98
N LYS A 311 -32.87 -14.17 -10.86
CA LYS A 311 -33.16 -14.29 -12.29
C LYS A 311 -31.99 -13.76 -13.12
N LEU A 312 -31.43 -14.58 -14.01
CA LEU A 312 -30.46 -14.11 -15.01
C LEU A 312 -31.18 -13.19 -16.01
N GLU A 313 -30.70 -11.96 -16.17
CA GLU A 313 -31.18 -11.02 -17.18
C GLU A 313 -30.43 -11.17 -18.50
N GLY A 314 -29.12 -11.45 -18.43
CA GLY A 314 -28.32 -11.63 -19.62
C GLY A 314 -26.85 -11.90 -19.33
N THR A 315 -26.17 -12.34 -20.38
CA THR A 315 -24.72 -12.55 -20.42
C THR A 315 -24.16 -11.73 -21.58
N LYS A 316 -23.05 -11.02 -21.35
CA LYS A 316 -22.31 -10.27 -22.36
C LYS A 316 -20.86 -10.69 -22.35
N THR A 317 -20.22 -10.75 -23.52
CA THR A 317 -18.79 -10.99 -23.64
C THR A 317 -18.11 -9.78 -24.27
N GLU A 318 -16.94 -9.39 -23.75
CA GLU A 318 -16.10 -8.30 -24.26
C GLU A 318 -14.67 -8.81 -24.41
N ASN A 319 -14.03 -8.54 -25.55
CA ASN A 319 -12.66 -8.99 -25.84
C ASN A 319 -11.71 -7.78 -25.91
N PHE A 320 -10.59 -7.88 -25.22
CA PHE A 320 -9.57 -6.85 -25.05
C PHE A 320 -8.19 -7.27 -25.60
N GLY A 321 -8.13 -8.34 -26.39
CA GLY A 321 -6.91 -8.93 -26.94
C GLY A 321 -6.21 -9.85 -25.94
N VAL A 322 -5.81 -9.30 -24.80
CA VAL A 322 -5.10 -10.04 -23.73
C VAL A 322 -6.01 -10.64 -22.67
N ALA A 323 -7.31 -10.35 -22.76
CA ALA A 323 -8.32 -10.96 -21.93
C ALA A 323 -9.70 -10.92 -22.58
N THR A 324 -10.60 -11.76 -22.06
CA THR A 324 -12.01 -11.75 -22.38
C THR A 324 -12.83 -11.66 -21.09
N ASP A 325 -13.68 -10.63 -20.98
CA ASP A 325 -14.65 -10.51 -19.91
C ASP A 325 -15.95 -11.23 -20.29
N THR A 326 -16.42 -12.14 -19.44
CA THR A 326 -17.78 -12.67 -19.47
C THR A 326 -18.57 -12.08 -18.31
N ILE A 327 -19.59 -11.29 -18.61
CA ILE A 327 -20.37 -10.50 -17.66
C ILE A 327 -21.75 -11.13 -17.52
N TYR A 328 -22.07 -11.64 -16.32
CA TYR A 328 -23.37 -12.18 -15.96
C TYR A 328 -24.15 -11.16 -15.13
N THR A 329 -25.36 -10.80 -15.58
CA THR A 329 -26.23 -9.86 -14.87
C THR A 329 -27.46 -10.58 -14.32
N TYR A 330 -27.61 -10.57 -13.00
CA TYR A 330 -28.73 -11.19 -12.30
C TYR A 330 -29.58 -10.13 -11.58
N LYS A 331 -30.91 -10.25 -11.67
CA LYS A 331 -31.84 -9.61 -10.75
C LYS A 331 -31.98 -10.43 -9.48
N ILE A 332 -31.93 -9.75 -8.35
CA ILE A 332 -32.14 -10.29 -7.01
C ILE A 332 -33.39 -9.60 -6.44
N GLY A 333 -34.50 -10.33 -6.40
CA GLY A 333 -35.82 -9.72 -6.18
C GLY A 333 -36.15 -8.64 -7.22
N SER A 334 -36.86 -7.59 -6.82
CA SER A 334 -37.28 -6.50 -7.71
C SER A 334 -36.37 -5.27 -7.70
N HIS A 335 -35.48 -5.13 -6.71
CA HIS A 335 -34.75 -3.87 -6.45
C HIS A 335 -33.23 -4.00 -6.44
N ALA A 336 -32.68 -5.18 -6.69
CA ALA A 336 -31.24 -5.38 -6.71
C ALA A 336 -30.75 -6.11 -7.93
N THR A 337 -29.51 -5.79 -8.31
CA THR A 337 -28.82 -6.38 -9.46
C THR A 337 -27.43 -6.80 -9.02
N LEU A 338 -27.07 -8.07 -9.26
CA LEU A 338 -25.71 -8.58 -9.10
C LEU A 338 -25.09 -8.72 -10.48
N LYS A 339 -23.95 -8.06 -10.70
CA LYS A 339 -23.09 -8.30 -11.85
C LYS A 339 -21.87 -9.11 -11.41
N ALA A 340 -21.67 -10.28 -12.00
CA ALA A 340 -20.44 -11.07 -11.85
C ALA A 340 -19.68 -11.03 -13.17
N THR A 341 -18.48 -10.47 -13.18
CA THR A 341 -17.61 -10.40 -14.36
C THR A 341 -16.44 -11.34 -14.16
N VAL A 342 -16.30 -12.33 -15.03
CA VAL A 342 -15.16 -13.22 -15.08
C VAL A 342 -14.26 -12.78 -16.23
N ARG A 343 -13.09 -12.27 -15.89
CA ARG A 343 -12.05 -11.83 -16.83
C ARG A 343 -11.06 -12.96 -17.01
N HIS A 344 -11.12 -13.63 -18.15
CA HIS A 344 -10.17 -14.67 -18.53
C HIS A 344 -8.97 -14.06 -19.21
N LEU A 345 -7.80 -14.13 -18.58
CA LEU A 345 -6.54 -13.66 -19.16
C LEU A 345 -5.98 -14.70 -20.15
N THR A 346 -5.17 -14.26 -21.11
CA THR A 346 -4.56 -15.15 -22.12
C THR A 346 -3.59 -16.19 -21.55
N ASN A 347 -3.11 -16.00 -20.32
CA ASN A 347 -2.23 -16.96 -19.62
C ASN A 347 -3.00 -18.00 -18.78
N GLY A 348 -4.33 -18.06 -18.91
CA GLY A 348 -5.19 -19.02 -18.22
C GLY A 348 -5.64 -18.61 -16.82
N ASP A 349 -5.19 -17.46 -16.33
CA ASP A 349 -5.59 -16.92 -15.02
C ASP A 349 -6.89 -16.12 -15.14
N GLU A 350 -7.60 -15.95 -14.04
CA GLU A 350 -8.92 -15.31 -14.04
C GLU A 350 -9.03 -14.25 -12.95
N PHE A 351 -9.65 -13.10 -13.25
CA PHE A 351 -10.22 -12.24 -12.23
C PHE A 351 -11.73 -12.44 -12.16
N VAL A 352 -12.27 -12.49 -10.95
CA VAL A 352 -13.72 -12.47 -10.72
C VAL A 352 -14.07 -11.21 -9.96
N PHE A 353 -14.80 -10.32 -10.60
CA PHE A 353 -15.32 -9.09 -10.00
C PHE A 353 -16.83 -9.24 -9.75
N SER A 354 -17.29 -8.84 -8.58
CA SER A 354 -18.71 -8.90 -8.22
C SER A 354 -19.19 -7.56 -7.72
N THR A 355 -20.26 -7.04 -8.33
CA THR A 355 -20.89 -5.77 -7.95
C THR A 355 -22.38 -6.00 -7.68
N LEU A 356 -22.79 -5.86 -6.42
CA LEU A 356 -24.18 -5.86 -5.99
C LEU A 356 -24.68 -4.43 -5.88
N THR A 357 -25.66 -4.05 -6.70
CA THR A 357 -26.35 -2.74 -6.61
C THR A 357 -27.73 -2.94 -6.02
N ASN A 358 -28.03 -2.27 -4.91
CA ASN A 358 -29.36 -2.26 -4.28
C ASN A 358 -29.96 -0.87 -4.36
N THR A 359 -31.13 -0.73 -5.00
CA THR A 359 -31.83 0.56 -5.13
C THR A 359 -32.92 0.74 -4.08
N SER A 360 -33.21 -0.27 -3.25
CA SER A 360 -34.19 -0.18 -2.16
C SER A 360 -33.54 0.21 -0.83
N GLU A 361 -34.34 0.67 0.12
CA GLU A 361 -33.90 0.91 1.51
C GLU A 361 -33.69 -0.39 2.30
N ALA A 362 -34.30 -1.50 1.87
CA ALA A 362 -34.21 -2.77 2.57
C ALA A 362 -32.81 -3.38 2.39
N PRO A 363 -32.18 -3.87 3.48
CA PRO A 363 -30.90 -4.56 3.38
C PRO A 363 -31.06 -5.88 2.62
N ILE A 364 -30.01 -6.28 1.91
CA ILE A 364 -29.96 -7.57 1.22
C ILE A 364 -28.57 -8.18 1.38
N SER A 365 -28.52 -9.51 1.41
CA SER A 365 -27.26 -10.26 1.39
C SER A 365 -27.26 -11.25 0.25
N VAL A 366 -26.15 -11.27 -0.50
CA VAL A 366 -25.94 -12.21 -1.60
C VAL A 366 -24.59 -12.89 -1.40
N ASP A 367 -24.58 -14.22 -1.38
CA ASP A 367 -23.36 -15.00 -1.30
C ASP A 367 -22.95 -15.42 -2.72
N LEU A 368 -21.71 -15.14 -3.10
CA LEU A 368 -21.07 -15.85 -4.20
C LEU A 368 -20.23 -16.96 -3.60
N PHE A 369 -20.25 -18.16 -4.18
CA PHE A 369 -19.43 -19.24 -3.65
C PHE A 369 -18.96 -20.20 -4.73
N GLN A 370 -17.80 -20.78 -4.50
CA GLN A 370 -17.14 -21.66 -5.43
C GLN A 370 -16.71 -22.93 -4.71
N LYS A 371 -16.96 -24.05 -5.36
CA LYS A 371 -16.40 -25.34 -4.96
C LYS A 371 -14.99 -25.43 -5.52
N GLN A 372 -14.02 -25.72 -4.65
CA GLN A 372 -12.66 -26.07 -5.07
C GLN A 372 -12.55 -27.59 -5.22
N GLY A 373 -12.38 -28.04 -6.47
CA GLY A 373 -12.23 -29.46 -6.76
C GLY A 373 -10.87 -30.01 -6.31
N ASN A 374 -10.86 -31.24 -5.80
CA ASN A 374 -9.65 -32.03 -5.50
C ASN A 374 -8.66 -31.41 -4.51
N VAL A 375 -9.03 -30.39 -3.74
CA VAL A 375 -8.16 -29.79 -2.71
C VAL A 375 -8.13 -30.69 -1.48
N THR A 376 -6.94 -31.06 -1.00
CA THR A 376 -6.74 -31.84 0.24
C THR A 376 -6.42 -30.96 1.44
N ASN A 377 -5.75 -29.83 1.21
CA ASN A 377 -5.52 -28.78 2.20
C ASN A 377 -5.28 -27.44 1.49
N PHE A 378 -5.33 -26.35 2.23
CA PHE A 378 -4.94 -25.04 1.73
C PHE A 378 -4.25 -24.23 2.82
N ARG A 379 -3.63 -23.13 2.40
CA ARG A 379 -3.00 -22.15 3.29
C ARG A 379 -3.44 -20.75 2.91
N LEU A 380 -3.85 -19.94 3.89
CA LEU A 380 -4.19 -18.53 3.67
C LEU A 380 -3.09 -17.64 4.24
N TYR A 381 -2.36 -16.99 3.36
CA TYR A 381 -1.36 -15.99 3.69
C TYR A 381 -2.07 -14.63 3.83
N ARG A 382 -2.38 -14.26 5.07
CA ARG A 382 -3.14 -13.04 5.38
C ARG A 382 -2.28 -11.79 5.31
N TYR A 383 -2.86 -10.68 4.85
CA TYR A 383 -2.22 -9.36 4.88
C TYR A 383 -2.24 -8.73 6.28
N ASP A 384 -3.19 -9.10 7.14
CA ASP A 384 -3.34 -8.52 8.48
C ASP A 384 -2.22 -8.86 9.47
N ARG A 385 -1.33 -9.77 9.06
CA ARG A 385 -0.01 -9.98 9.68
C ARG A 385 0.90 -8.75 9.55
N PHE A 386 0.62 -7.85 8.59
CA PHE A 386 1.36 -6.62 8.34
C PHE A 386 0.49 -5.40 8.70
N PRO A 387 0.74 -4.71 9.82
CA PRO A 387 -0.03 -3.53 10.19
C PRO A 387 0.13 -2.40 9.16
N ILE A 388 -0.94 -1.65 8.93
CA ILE A 388 -0.91 -0.41 8.12
C ILE A 388 -0.74 0.77 9.08
N SER A 389 0.26 1.62 8.83
CA SER A 389 0.31 2.95 9.43
C SER A 389 -0.70 3.87 8.72
N LYS A 390 -1.84 4.14 9.37
CA LYS A 390 -2.90 5.00 8.82
C LYS A 390 -2.75 6.42 9.33
N ASN A 391 -2.43 7.34 8.42
CA ASN A 391 -2.32 8.76 8.73
C ASN A 391 -3.28 9.64 7.92
N THR A 392 -3.61 10.80 8.46
CA THR A 392 -4.35 11.84 7.72
C THR A 392 -3.37 12.59 6.83
N ASN A 393 -3.71 12.75 5.56
CA ASN A 393 -2.93 13.56 4.62
C ASN A 393 -3.66 14.88 4.35
N ASP A 394 -2.96 15.99 4.24
CA ASP A 394 -3.58 17.31 4.04
C ASP A 394 -4.35 17.43 2.71
N VAL A 395 -3.90 16.71 1.68
CA VAL A 395 -4.52 16.69 0.35
C VAL A 395 -5.63 15.66 0.28
N PHE A 396 -5.39 14.44 0.75
CA PHE A 396 -6.30 13.29 0.59
C PHE A 396 -7.21 13.03 1.79
N GLY A 397 -6.99 13.70 2.92
CA GLY A 397 -7.65 13.42 4.19
C GLY A 397 -7.29 12.04 4.75
N TYR A 398 -8.16 11.51 5.61
CA TYR A 398 -8.02 10.16 6.16
C TYR A 398 -8.49 9.11 5.16
N ASP A 399 -7.62 8.16 4.81
CA ASP A 399 -7.96 7.01 3.97
C ASP A 399 -8.35 5.81 4.85
N SER A 400 -9.64 5.47 4.83
CA SER A 400 -10.19 4.36 5.63
C SER A 400 -9.93 2.98 5.01
N SER A 401 -9.48 2.91 3.75
CA SER A 401 -9.23 1.64 3.08
C SER A 401 -8.03 0.89 3.68
N SER A 402 -7.93 -0.41 3.39
CA SER A 402 -6.80 -1.25 3.78
C SER A 402 -6.28 -2.09 2.60
N TYR A 403 -5.67 -3.22 2.92
CA TYR A 403 -5.12 -4.19 1.99
C TYR A 403 -6.15 -5.27 1.57
N PRO A 404 -5.85 -6.09 0.56
CA PRO A 404 -6.60 -7.32 0.26
C PRO A 404 -6.63 -8.27 1.47
N THR A 405 -7.57 -9.22 1.51
CA THR A 405 -7.66 -10.21 2.61
C THR A 405 -6.39 -11.07 2.70
N GLY A 406 -5.91 -11.60 1.57
CA GLY A 406 -4.82 -12.56 1.58
C GLY A 406 -4.70 -13.36 0.29
N MET A 407 -3.67 -14.21 0.25
CA MET A 407 -3.48 -15.19 -0.80
C MET A 407 -3.78 -16.60 -0.26
N MET A 408 -4.73 -17.31 -0.86
CA MET A 408 -4.96 -18.73 -0.61
C MET A 408 -4.08 -19.57 -1.54
N ARG A 409 -3.37 -20.56 -1.02
CA ARG A 409 -2.66 -21.60 -1.77
C ARG A 409 -3.33 -22.93 -1.55
N PHE A 410 -3.86 -23.52 -2.62
CA PHE A 410 -4.54 -24.79 -2.61
C PHE A 410 -3.56 -25.93 -2.94
N MET A 411 -3.71 -27.06 -2.25
CA MET A 411 -2.87 -28.24 -2.44
C MET A 411 -3.72 -29.48 -2.66
N THR A 412 -3.25 -30.38 -3.52
CA THR A 412 -3.79 -31.73 -3.74
C THR A 412 -2.67 -32.74 -3.51
N ASN A 413 -2.77 -33.54 -2.44
CA ASN A 413 -1.74 -34.52 -2.06
C ASN A 413 -0.34 -33.88 -2.02
N ASP A 414 -0.22 -32.74 -1.34
CA ASP A 414 1.00 -31.93 -1.17
C ASP A 414 1.61 -31.38 -2.47
N LYS A 415 0.87 -31.41 -3.59
CA LYS A 415 1.21 -30.70 -4.82
C LYS A 415 0.35 -29.46 -4.98
N LEU A 416 0.89 -28.43 -5.62
CA LEU A 416 0.15 -27.21 -5.94
C LEU A 416 -1.08 -27.55 -6.78
N ALA A 417 -2.24 -27.05 -6.34
CA ALA A 417 -3.50 -27.09 -7.08
C ALA A 417 -3.91 -25.70 -7.63
N GLY A 418 -3.38 -24.63 -7.03
CA GLY A 418 -3.57 -23.26 -7.51
C GLY A 418 -3.35 -22.23 -6.40
N ASP A 419 -3.24 -20.97 -6.79
CA ASP A 419 -3.18 -19.82 -5.89
C ASP A 419 -4.38 -18.89 -6.18
N ARG A 420 -4.88 -18.22 -5.13
CA ARG A 420 -5.92 -17.20 -5.23
C ARG A 420 -5.57 -15.98 -4.41
N MET A 421 -5.51 -14.81 -5.04
CA MET A 421 -5.49 -13.53 -4.33
C MET A 421 -6.93 -13.06 -4.06
N VAL A 422 -7.24 -12.67 -2.83
CA VAL A 422 -8.59 -12.28 -2.41
C VAL A 422 -8.61 -10.84 -1.89
N GLY A 423 -9.47 -10.00 -2.47
CA GLY A 423 -9.74 -8.65 -2.02
C GLY A 423 -10.79 -8.56 -0.90
N GLN A 424 -10.99 -7.37 -0.37
CA GLN A 424 -12.07 -7.06 0.58
C GLN A 424 -13.42 -6.88 -0.16
N ALA A 425 -14.49 -6.68 0.60
CA ALA A 425 -15.72 -6.08 0.10
C ALA A 425 -15.82 -4.59 0.47
N TYR A 426 -16.27 -3.79 -0.49
CA TYR A 426 -16.37 -2.34 -0.40
C TYR A 426 -17.82 -1.91 -0.60
N ARG A 427 -18.48 -1.51 0.49
CA ARG A 427 -19.84 -0.95 0.43
C ARG A 427 -19.76 0.56 0.26
N SER A 428 -20.37 1.09 -0.79
CA SER A 428 -20.27 2.49 -1.17
C SER A 428 -21.58 3.05 -1.73
N LYS A 429 -21.68 4.38 -1.80
CA LYS A 429 -22.74 5.07 -2.56
C LYS A 429 -22.14 5.79 -3.74
N GLN A 430 -22.79 5.71 -4.90
CA GLN A 430 -22.40 6.53 -6.05
C GLN A 430 -22.86 7.97 -5.84
N LEU A 431 -21.93 8.90 -5.95
CA LEU A 431 -22.18 10.33 -6.01
C LEU A 431 -22.08 10.79 -7.45
N THR A 432 -22.95 11.72 -7.82
CA THR A 432 -22.98 12.30 -9.17
C THR A 432 -23.28 13.78 -9.07
N GLN A 433 -22.39 14.60 -9.63
CA GLN A 433 -22.59 16.04 -9.77
C GLN A 433 -22.82 16.35 -11.24
N LYS A 434 -23.95 16.95 -11.58
CA LYS A 434 -24.23 17.44 -12.94
C LYS A 434 -23.95 18.95 -13.00
N TYR A 435 -23.44 19.40 -14.14
CA TYR A 435 -23.15 20.81 -14.40
C TYR A 435 -24.03 21.34 -15.53
N ASP A 436 -24.25 22.65 -15.56
CA ASP A 436 -25.14 23.31 -16.53
C ASP A 436 -24.66 23.15 -17.98
N ASN A 437 -23.37 22.93 -18.20
CA ASN A 437 -22.78 22.65 -19.51
C ASN A 437 -22.94 21.18 -19.96
N GLY A 438 -23.71 20.38 -19.21
CA GLY A 438 -23.91 18.95 -19.46
C GLY A 438 -22.75 18.05 -19.02
N GLY A 439 -21.71 18.63 -18.40
CA GLY A 439 -20.65 17.87 -17.74
C GLY A 439 -21.18 17.10 -16.55
N VAL A 440 -20.51 16.00 -16.20
CA VAL A 440 -20.88 15.17 -15.06
C VAL A 440 -19.61 14.68 -14.38
N SER A 441 -19.56 14.82 -13.05
CA SER A 441 -18.53 14.22 -12.21
C SER A 441 -19.06 13.03 -11.43
N TYR A 442 -18.23 12.01 -11.23
CA TYR A 442 -18.57 10.77 -10.53
C TYR A 442 -17.62 10.48 -9.38
N MET A 443 -18.14 9.97 -8.26
CA MET A 443 -17.34 9.48 -7.15
C MET A 443 -18.06 8.36 -6.40
N ARG A 444 -17.33 7.55 -5.65
CA ARG A 444 -17.82 6.59 -4.67
C ARG A 444 -17.59 7.11 -3.26
N ASP A 445 -18.63 7.19 -2.47
CA ASP A 445 -18.54 7.42 -1.02
C ASP A 445 -18.41 6.08 -0.31
N LEU A 446 -17.21 5.74 0.18
CA LEU A 446 -16.95 4.51 0.89
C LEU A 446 -17.62 4.53 2.27
N ARG A 447 -18.53 3.58 2.51
CA ARG A 447 -19.34 3.46 3.74
C ARG A 447 -18.89 2.32 4.65
N ALA A 448 -18.23 1.32 4.10
CA ALA A 448 -17.59 0.25 4.86
C ALA A 448 -16.65 -0.55 3.95
N GLU A 449 -15.56 -1.02 4.55
CA GLU A 449 -14.72 -2.09 4.02
C GLU A 449 -14.78 -3.27 5.00
N TYR A 450 -14.88 -4.50 4.50
CA TYR A 450 -14.93 -5.70 5.35
C TYR A 450 -14.50 -6.97 4.60
N GLU A 451 -14.02 -7.96 5.34
CA GLU A 451 -13.67 -9.28 4.79
C GLU A 451 -14.95 -10.03 4.37
N ALA A 452 -15.11 -10.23 3.05
CA ALA A 452 -16.21 -11.01 2.50
C ALA A 452 -15.91 -12.52 2.48
N LEU A 453 -14.62 -12.90 2.51
CA LEU A 453 -14.20 -14.29 2.44
C LEU A 453 -14.61 -15.07 3.70
N SER A 454 -15.20 -16.23 3.46
CA SER A 454 -15.29 -17.32 4.43
C SER A 454 -15.10 -18.65 3.72
N TYR A 455 -14.79 -19.71 4.44
CA TYR A 455 -14.59 -21.02 3.83
C TYR A 455 -14.98 -22.15 4.77
N THR A 456 -15.42 -23.26 4.19
CA THR A 456 -15.74 -24.48 4.95
C THR A 456 -15.52 -25.74 4.14
N TRP A 457 -15.25 -26.83 4.84
CA TRP A 457 -15.18 -28.18 4.26
C TRP A 457 -16.55 -28.84 4.35
N LEU A 458 -17.06 -29.32 3.22
CA LEU A 458 -18.28 -30.14 3.17
C LEU A 458 -17.92 -31.51 2.60
N GLY A 459 -17.80 -32.51 3.49
CA GLY A 459 -17.16 -33.77 3.14
C GLY A 459 -15.69 -33.53 2.79
N THR A 460 -15.27 -33.90 1.58
CA THR A 460 -13.90 -33.71 1.08
C THR A 460 -13.75 -32.46 0.21
N ASP A 461 -14.82 -31.70 0.01
CA ASP A 461 -14.81 -30.53 -0.87
C ASP A 461 -14.62 -29.26 -0.04
N LEU A 462 -13.67 -28.41 -0.45
CA LEU A 462 -13.50 -27.07 0.08
C LEU A 462 -14.44 -26.10 -0.65
N PHE A 463 -15.15 -25.27 0.10
CA PHE A 463 -15.96 -24.19 -0.43
C PHE A 463 -15.46 -22.84 0.08
N SER A 464 -15.29 -21.89 -0.84
CA SER A 464 -15.04 -20.48 -0.54
C SER A 464 -16.30 -19.66 -0.81
N PHE A 465 -16.65 -18.78 0.11
CA PHE A 465 -17.84 -17.92 0.06
C PHE A 465 -17.42 -16.45 0.17
N TYR A 466 -18.10 -15.60 -0.59
CA TYR A 466 -17.94 -14.16 -0.64
C TYR A 466 -19.31 -13.54 -0.39
N THR A 467 -19.56 -13.08 0.84
CA THR A 467 -20.85 -12.50 1.23
C THR A 467 -20.85 -11.00 0.99
N LEU A 468 -21.72 -10.53 0.10
CA LEU A 468 -21.95 -9.12 -0.19
C LEU A 468 -23.19 -8.67 0.57
N THR A 469 -23.00 -7.77 1.54
CA THR A 469 -24.06 -7.24 2.40
C THR A 469 -24.33 -5.76 2.10
N SER A 470 -25.48 -5.49 1.49
CA SER A 470 -26.03 -4.16 1.28
C SER A 470 -26.85 -3.73 2.51
N LYS A 471 -26.74 -2.46 2.91
CA LYS A 471 -27.59 -1.82 3.93
C LYS A 471 -28.69 -0.93 3.34
N GLY A 472 -28.91 -1.00 2.03
CA GLY A 472 -29.90 -0.20 1.32
C GLY A 472 -29.31 0.99 0.56
N GLN A 473 -29.80 1.22 -0.65
CA GLN A 473 -29.39 2.31 -1.55
C GLN A 473 -27.86 2.46 -1.69
N ASP A 474 -27.19 1.33 -1.87
CA ASP A 474 -25.74 1.25 -1.92
C ASP A 474 -25.28 0.21 -2.95
N ILE A 475 -23.96 0.16 -3.13
CA ILE A 475 -23.28 -0.74 -4.04
C ILE A 475 -22.17 -1.44 -3.27
N VAL A 476 -22.10 -2.77 -3.39
CA VAL A 476 -21.06 -3.59 -2.77
C VAL A 476 -20.21 -4.23 -3.85
N ASP A 477 -18.92 -3.91 -3.85
CA ASP A 477 -17.94 -4.48 -4.78
C ASP A 477 -17.04 -5.47 -4.04
N THR A 478 -16.65 -6.58 -4.67
CA THR A 478 -15.57 -7.47 -4.21
C THR A 478 -14.88 -8.14 -5.39
N TRP A 479 -13.69 -8.69 -5.17
CA TRP A 479 -12.89 -9.31 -6.22
C TRP A 479 -11.97 -10.40 -5.68
N TYR A 480 -11.63 -11.35 -6.55
CA TYR A 480 -10.49 -12.25 -6.36
C TYR A 480 -9.84 -12.56 -7.71
N MET A 481 -8.60 -13.04 -7.67
CA MET A 481 -7.84 -13.50 -8.84
C MET A 481 -7.39 -14.94 -8.61
N ASP A 482 -7.68 -15.81 -9.57
CA ASP A 482 -7.31 -17.23 -9.57
C ASP A 482 -6.17 -17.52 -10.55
N SER A 483 -5.28 -18.42 -10.14
CA SER A 483 -4.31 -19.07 -11.01
C SER A 483 -4.19 -20.55 -10.66
N ASN A 484 -4.07 -21.41 -11.68
CA ASN A 484 -3.69 -22.81 -11.48
C ASN A 484 -2.17 -22.98 -11.25
N GLU A 485 -1.40 -21.90 -11.42
CA GLU A 485 0.03 -21.83 -11.14
C GLU A 485 0.30 -20.97 -9.90
N ARG A 486 1.57 -20.91 -9.48
CA ARG A 486 1.94 -20.00 -8.39
C ARG A 486 1.81 -18.56 -8.87
N LEU A 487 1.21 -17.72 -8.05
CA LEU A 487 1.15 -16.28 -8.30
C LEU A 487 2.51 -15.61 -8.05
N PHE A 488 3.24 -16.09 -7.05
CA PHE A 488 4.60 -15.62 -6.73
C PHE A 488 5.59 -16.78 -6.84
N ASN A 489 6.74 -16.51 -7.46
CA ASN A 489 7.84 -17.45 -7.63
C ASN A 489 8.38 -17.94 -6.29
N SER A 490 8.29 -17.10 -5.24
CA SER A 490 8.66 -17.46 -3.86
C SER A 490 7.74 -16.83 -2.82
N ASP A 491 7.69 -17.43 -1.63
CA ASP A 491 6.96 -16.86 -0.48
C ASP A 491 7.63 -15.56 0.02
N ASP A 492 8.93 -15.38 -0.22
CA ASP A 492 9.66 -14.14 0.08
C ASP A 492 9.18 -12.98 -0.80
N SER A 493 9.07 -13.18 -2.11
CA SER A 493 8.50 -12.15 -3.01
C SER A 493 7.09 -11.76 -2.59
N MET A 494 6.24 -12.75 -2.32
CA MET A 494 4.88 -12.52 -1.84
C MET A 494 4.87 -11.69 -0.55
N ASN A 495 5.68 -12.05 0.45
CA ASN A 495 5.75 -11.33 1.71
C ASN A 495 6.27 -9.90 1.52
N LYS A 496 7.30 -9.69 0.71
CA LYS A 496 7.82 -8.35 0.36
C LYS A 496 6.73 -7.51 -0.29
N TRP A 497 5.95 -8.08 -1.21
CA TRP A 497 4.80 -7.40 -1.80
C TRP A 497 3.72 -7.05 -0.77
N MET A 498 3.40 -7.98 0.14
CA MET A 498 2.42 -7.73 1.19
C MET A 498 2.84 -6.58 2.11
N ILE A 499 4.11 -6.55 2.52
CA ILE A 499 4.72 -5.45 3.30
C ILE A 499 4.67 -4.15 2.52
N GLU A 500 5.12 -4.16 1.27
CA GLU A 500 5.16 -2.96 0.42
C GLU A 500 3.75 -2.39 0.22
N THR A 501 2.75 -3.26 0.03
CA THR A 501 1.35 -2.86 -0.11
C THR A 501 0.79 -2.25 1.17
N ALA A 502 1.10 -2.82 2.34
CA ALA A 502 0.68 -2.26 3.62
C ALA A 502 1.33 -0.89 3.88
N ALA A 503 2.64 -0.78 3.64
CA ALA A 503 3.40 0.45 3.81
C ALA A 503 2.98 1.56 2.82
N ASN A 504 2.59 1.19 1.60
CA ASN A 504 2.25 2.12 0.53
C ASN A 504 0.78 2.06 0.12
N TYR A 505 -0.12 1.70 1.05
CA TYR A 505 -1.52 1.39 0.72
C TYR A 505 -2.25 2.50 -0.04
N LYS A 506 -1.89 3.78 0.18
CA LYS A 506 -2.43 4.94 -0.54
C LYS A 506 -2.00 5.03 -2.01
N LYS A 507 -0.88 4.42 -2.35
CA LYS A 507 -0.27 4.38 -3.70
C LYS A 507 -0.46 3.01 -4.38
N ARG A 508 -1.33 2.14 -3.83
CA ARG A 508 -1.59 0.80 -4.37
C ARG A 508 -3.08 0.63 -4.60
N ASN A 509 -3.43 -0.08 -5.67
CA ASN A 509 -4.83 -0.41 -5.91
C ASN A 509 -5.20 -1.61 -5.03
N ASN A 510 -6.21 -1.42 -4.18
CA ASN A 510 -6.77 -2.48 -3.32
C ASN A 510 -8.24 -2.75 -3.68
N TRP A 511 -8.99 -1.71 -4.07
CA TRP A 511 -10.39 -1.80 -4.48
C TRP A 511 -10.50 -1.93 -6.00
N TYR A 512 -10.39 -3.17 -6.51
CA TYR A 512 -10.59 -3.44 -7.92
C TYR A 512 -12.06 -3.71 -8.25
N THR A 513 -12.47 -3.25 -9.42
CA THR A 513 -13.73 -3.61 -10.08
C THR A 513 -13.46 -3.95 -11.54
N ALA A 514 -14.43 -4.57 -12.22
CA ALA A 514 -14.31 -4.85 -13.66
C ALA A 514 -14.07 -3.59 -14.50
N GLU A 515 -14.50 -2.42 -14.02
CA GLU A 515 -14.45 -1.11 -14.69
C GLU A 515 -13.21 -0.27 -14.30
N GLY A 516 -12.29 -0.84 -13.51
CA GLY A 516 -11.08 -0.20 -13.00
C GLY A 516 -11.04 -0.06 -11.48
N PRO A 517 -9.85 0.21 -10.92
CA PRO A 517 -9.67 0.37 -9.49
C PRO A 517 -10.17 1.74 -9.00
N PHE A 518 -10.68 1.77 -7.77
CA PHE A 518 -11.04 2.99 -7.07
C PHE A 518 -9.96 3.37 -6.05
N ASN A 519 -9.56 4.64 -6.06
CA ASN A 519 -8.55 5.19 -5.18
C ASN A 519 -9.09 6.37 -4.40
N LYS A 520 -8.50 6.62 -3.23
CA LYS A 520 -8.80 7.80 -2.43
C LYS A 520 -8.55 9.08 -3.24
N MET A 521 -9.54 9.95 -3.31
CA MET A 521 -9.43 11.22 -4.03
C MET A 521 -9.05 12.36 -3.08
N ALA A 522 -8.39 13.38 -3.63
CA ALA A 522 -8.09 14.60 -2.89
C ALA A 522 -9.39 15.24 -2.38
N THR A 523 -9.37 15.79 -1.16
CA THR A 523 -10.52 16.48 -0.53
C THR A 523 -11.00 17.69 -1.35
N THR A 524 -10.13 18.21 -2.22
CA THR A 524 -10.37 19.29 -3.20
C THR A 524 -10.93 18.80 -4.53
N THR A 525 -11.67 17.70 -4.55
CA THR A 525 -12.40 17.21 -5.72
C THR A 525 -13.91 17.25 -5.48
N GLU A 526 -14.70 17.29 -6.55
CA GLU A 526 -16.16 17.23 -6.45
C GLU A 526 -16.76 16.18 -7.42
N PRO A 527 -17.82 15.44 -6.99
CA PRO A 527 -18.48 15.54 -5.68
C PRO A 527 -17.69 14.86 -4.56
N MET A 528 -17.44 15.54 -3.43
CA MET A 528 -16.83 14.94 -2.23
C MET A 528 -17.90 14.71 -1.15
N PRO A 529 -18.01 13.52 -0.55
CA PRO A 529 -18.93 13.29 0.56
C PRO A 529 -18.51 14.04 1.83
N LYS A 530 -19.49 14.33 2.70
CA LYS A 530 -19.25 15.05 3.97
C LYS A 530 -18.30 14.36 4.95
N ASN A 531 -18.17 13.03 4.86
CA ASN A 531 -17.23 12.24 5.65
C ASN A 531 -15.81 12.19 5.04
N TYR A 532 -15.61 12.89 3.90
CA TYR A 532 -14.39 12.89 3.10
C TYR A 532 -13.92 11.51 2.63
N GLN A 533 -14.76 10.47 2.68
CA GLN A 533 -14.44 9.12 2.18
C GLN A 533 -14.75 8.98 0.68
N GLY A 534 -14.27 9.95 -0.11
CA GLY A 534 -14.43 9.98 -1.56
C GLY A 534 -13.39 9.15 -2.30
N PHE A 535 -13.84 8.22 -3.13
CA PHE A 535 -13.01 7.35 -3.96
C PHE A 535 -13.41 7.49 -5.44
N GLY A 536 -12.43 7.60 -6.33
CA GLY A 536 -12.60 7.79 -7.76
C GLY A 536 -11.50 7.08 -8.53
N ARG A 537 -11.56 7.06 -9.87
CA ARG A 537 -10.53 6.41 -10.66
C ARG A 537 -9.37 7.39 -10.90
N ASN A 538 -8.25 7.15 -10.23
CA ASN A 538 -7.03 7.92 -10.46
C ASN A 538 -6.24 7.27 -11.61
N LEU A 539 -6.26 7.93 -12.77
CA LEU A 539 -5.65 7.41 -14.00
C LEU A 539 -4.14 7.10 -13.89
N LEU A 540 -3.40 7.80 -13.03
CA LEU A 540 -1.99 7.50 -12.79
C LEU A 540 -1.78 6.24 -11.95
N LEU A 541 -2.75 5.87 -11.10
CA LEU A 541 -2.69 4.63 -10.33
C LEU A 541 -3.23 3.44 -11.13
N VAL A 542 -4.14 3.66 -12.09
CA VAL A 542 -4.69 2.56 -12.91
C VAL A 542 -3.61 1.81 -13.68
N LYS A 543 -2.54 2.48 -14.14
CA LYS A 543 -1.48 1.85 -14.95
C LYS A 543 -0.54 0.90 -14.18
N GLU A 544 -0.58 0.87 -12.85
CA GLU A 544 0.20 -0.07 -12.01
C GLU A 544 1.71 -0.06 -12.27
N ASP A 545 2.33 1.12 -12.36
CA ASP A 545 3.77 1.25 -12.66
C ASP A 545 4.66 0.39 -11.78
N ARG A 546 4.34 0.31 -10.49
CA ARG A 546 5.14 -0.46 -9.55
C ARG A 546 5.03 -1.96 -9.83
N ALA A 547 3.86 -2.47 -10.20
CA ALA A 547 3.71 -3.86 -10.61
C ALA A 547 4.51 -4.13 -11.89
N LEU A 548 4.52 -3.20 -12.85
CA LEU A 548 5.35 -3.33 -14.06
C LEU A 548 6.85 -3.40 -13.73
N VAL A 549 7.34 -2.55 -12.84
CA VAL A 549 8.75 -2.58 -12.38
C VAL A 549 9.06 -3.92 -11.72
N LEU A 550 8.23 -4.34 -10.75
CA LEU A 550 8.44 -5.60 -10.02
C LEU A 550 8.34 -6.83 -10.94
N PHE A 551 7.46 -6.81 -11.95
CA PHE A 551 7.41 -7.84 -12.97
C PHE A 551 8.73 -7.94 -13.74
N LYS A 552 9.31 -6.81 -14.17
CA LYS A 552 10.60 -6.79 -14.88
C LYS A 552 11.76 -7.26 -14.01
N GLU A 553 11.70 -7.00 -12.71
CA GLU A 553 12.74 -7.41 -11.75
C GLU A 553 12.62 -8.88 -11.33
N GLN A 554 11.40 -9.39 -11.14
CA GLN A 554 11.14 -10.64 -10.41
C GLN A 554 10.42 -11.71 -11.25
N GLY A 555 9.74 -11.30 -12.32
CA GLY A 555 9.00 -12.20 -13.21
C GLY A 555 7.78 -12.87 -12.57
N ASP A 556 7.26 -12.35 -11.44
CA ASP A 556 6.11 -12.97 -10.78
C ASP A 556 4.83 -12.85 -11.62
N ARG A 557 4.12 -13.97 -11.74
CA ARG A 557 2.85 -14.08 -12.46
C ARG A 557 1.78 -13.12 -11.90
N TYR A 558 1.79 -12.86 -10.60
CA TYR A 558 0.92 -11.90 -9.94
C TYR A 558 1.03 -10.51 -10.56
N PHE A 559 2.25 -9.99 -10.71
CA PHE A 559 2.48 -8.67 -11.28
C PHE A 559 2.12 -8.63 -12.76
N ALA A 560 2.41 -9.69 -13.50
CA ALA A 560 1.98 -9.79 -14.90
C ALA A 560 0.46 -9.67 -15.05
N ASN A 561 -0.29 -10.31 -14.16
CA ASN A 561 -1.75 -10.27 -14.16
C ASN A 561 -2.30 -8.89 -13.79
N LEU A 562 -1.69 -8.18 -12.83
CA LEU A 562 -2.06 -6.80 -12.52
C LEU A 562 -1.83 -5.86 -13.70
N VAL A 563 -0.68 -5.97 -14.38
CA VAL A 563 -0.36 -5.13 -15.56
C VAL A 563 -1.34 -5.41 -16.71
N LYS A 564 -1.67 -6.68 -16.99
CA LYS A 564 -2.72 -7.02 -17.98
C LYS A 564 -4.07 -6.44 -17.59
N ASN A 565 -4.43 -6.53 -16.31
CA ASN A 565 -5.66 -5.94 -15.78
C ASN A 565 -5.70 -4.41 -15.98
N SER A 566 -4.58 -3.72 -15.76
CA SER A 566 -4.43 -2.28 -16.00
C SER A 566 -4.69 -1.87 -17.44
N PHE A 567 -4.14 -2.61 -18.42
CA PHE A 567 -4.41 -2.35 -19.83
C PHE A 567 -5.91 -2.41 -20.14
N ILE A 568 -6.60 -3.44 -19.64
CA ILE A 568 -8.03 -3.63 -19.88
C ILE A 568 -8.84 -2.53 -19.18
N SER A 569 -8.51 -2.18 -17.95
CA SER A 569 -9.14 -1.09 -17.22
C SER A 569 -8.98 0.25 -17.96
N LEU A 570 -7.79 0.55 -18.49
CA LEU A 570 -7.55 1.75 -19.29
C LEU A 570 -8.33 1.73 -20.61
N GLN A 571 -8.44 0.57 -21.27
CA GLN A 571 -9.23 0.44 -22.49
C GLN A 571 -10.73 0.65 -22.23
N LYS A 572 -11.28 0.05 -21.17
CA LYS A 572 -12.67 0.27 -20.75
C LYS A 572 -12.93 1.74 -20.39
N PHE A 573 -12.02 2.34 -19.65
CA PHE A 573 -12.14 3.73 -19.24
C PHE A 573 -12.10 4.70 -20.45
N LYS A 574 -11.22 4.43 -21.42
CA LYS A 574 -11.15 5.19 -22.68
C LYS A 574 -12.43 5.03 -23.51
N GLY A 575 -13.01 3.83 -23.54
CA GLY A 575 -14.10 3.47 -24.43
C GLY A 575 -13.70 3.69 -25.89
N ASN A 576 -14.57 4.37 -26.66
CA ASN A 576 -14.34 4.65 -28.08
C ASN A 576 -13.52 5.94 -28.34
N LYS A 577 -13.04 6.61 -27.30
CA LYS A 577 -12.24 7.84 -27.44
C LYS A 577 -10.80 7.51 -27.81
N THR A 578 -10.06 8.53 -28.25
CA THR A 578 -8.62 8.45 -28.51
C THR A 578 -7.78 8.92 -27.30
N TYR A 579 -8.43 9.38 -26.23
CA TYR A 579 -7.81 9.95 -25.04
C TYR A 579 -8.59 9.56 -23.77
N TRP A 580 -7.97 9.74 -22.61
CA TRP A 580 -8.53 9.48 -21.29
C TRP A 580 -8.99 10.79 -20.63
N GLU A 581 -10.23 10.81 -20.15
CA GLU A 581 -10.85 11.96 -19.49
C GLU A 581 -10.83 11.81 -17.96
N THR A 582 -10.48 12.86 -17.24
CA THR A 582 -10.64 12.91 -15.78
C THR A 582 -12.14 13.05 -15.44
N GLU A 583 -12.65 12.12 -14.63
CA GLU A 583 -14.08 12.00 -14.31
C GLU A 583 -14.54 12.76 -13.05
N VAL A 584 -13.62 13.40 -12.33
CA VAL A 584 -13.90 14.25 -11.18
C VAL A 584 -13.53 15.70 -11.50
N THR A 585 -14.22 16.65 -10.90
CA THR A 585 -13.82 18.06 -11.02
C THR A 585 -12.84 18.40 -9.92
N SER A 586 -11.74 19.05 -10.27
CA SER A 586 -10.85 19.70 -9.30
C SER A 586 -11.43 21.05 -8.88
N THR A 587 -11.62 21.27 -7.57
CA THR A 587 -12.13 22.56 -7.06
C THR A 587 -11.14 23.69 -7.33
N TYR A 588 -9.84 23.37 -7.37
CA TYR A 588 -8.79 24.32 -7.76
C TYR A 588 -8.94 24.78 -9.21
N LEU A 589 -9.04 23.84 -10.16
CA LEU A 589 -9.17 24.19 -11.57
C LEU A 589 -10.50 24.86 -11.89
N LYS A 590 -11.57 24.45 -11.20
CA LYS A 590 -12.87 25.13 -11.24
C LYS A 590 -12.77 26.58 -10.76
N GLY A 591 -12.07 26.83 -9.65
CA GLY A 591 -11.87 28.18 -9.13
C GLY A 591 -11.08 29.08 -10.07
N LEU A 592 -10.03 28.54 -10.71
CA LEU A 592 -9.18 29.32 -11.61
C LEU A 592 -9.79 29.55 -13.00
N TYR A 593 -10.46 28.55 -13.57
CA TYR A 593 -10.84 28.53 -14.99
C TYR A 593 -12.31 28.24 -15.24
N GLY A 594 -13.10 27.90 -14.21
CA GLY A 594 -14.47 27.43 -14.37
C GLY A 594 -14.57 26.08 -15.09
N ILE A 595 -13.50 25.28 -15.11
CA ILE A 595 -13.51 23.97 -15.73
C ILE A 595 -14.14 22.93 -14.81
N HIS A 596 -14.84 21.98 -15.41
CA HIS A 596 -15.56 20.90 -14.74
C HIS A 596 -15.29 19.60 -15.49
N ALA A 597 -15.53 18.46 -14.86
CA ALA A 597 -15.44 17.17 -15.54
C ALA A 597 -16.51 17.02 -16.65
N PRO A 598 -16.21 16.26 -17.71
CA PRO A 598 -14.89 15.70 -18.00
C PRO A 598 -13.92 16.74 -18.58
N PHE A 599 -12.65 16.61 -18.25
CA PHE A 599 -11.54 17.32 -18.91
C PHE A 599 -10.37 16.37 -19.13
N ILE A 600 -9.47 16.73 -20.03
CA ILE A 600 -8.27 15.95 -20.33
C ILE A 600 -7.11 16.57 -19.54
N ASP A 601 -6.47 15.78 -18.71
CA ASP A 601 -5.18 16.12 -18.09
C ASP A 601 -4.06 15.60 -19.00
N THR A 602 -3.19 16.51 -19.44
CA THR A 602 -2.11 16.15 -20.38
C THR A 602 -1.09 15.21 -19.75
N ARG A 603 -0.76 15.35 -18.46
CA ARG A 603 0.20 14.46 -17.79
C ARG A 603 -0.37 13.05 -17.61
N PHE A 604 -1.67 12.93 -17.38
CA PHE A 604 -2.32 11.61 -17.30
C PHE A 604 -2.27 10.89 -18.65
N ASN A 605 -2.58 11.59 -19.73
CA ASN A 605 -2.58 11.01 -21.07
C ASN A 605 -1.17 10.70 -21.57
N GLU A 606 -0.19 11.54 -21.27
CA GLU A 606 1.23 11.27 -21.52
C GLU A 606 1.66 9.98 -20.85
N GLN A 607 1.44 9.87 -19.53
CA GLN A 607 1.89 8.72 -18.74
C GLN A 607 1.21 7.43 -19.18
N ILE A 608 -0.06 7.47 -19.56
CA ILE A 608 -0.76 6.30 -20.11
C ILE A 608 -0.22 5.96 -21.52
N ALA A 609 0.00 6.95 -22.39
CA ALA A 609 0.56 6.69 -23.72
C ALA A 609 1.95 6.05 -23.64
N LEU A 610 2.81 6.54 -22.72
CA LEU A 610 4.12 5.95 -22.45
C LEU A 610 4.03 4.56 -21.83
N PHE A 611 3.08 4.31 -20.92
CA PHE A 611 2.84 2.98 -20.38
C PHE A 611 2.54 1.98 -21.51
N TYR A 612 1.59 2.28 -22.39
CA TYR A 612 1.31 1.44 -23.55
C TYR A 612 2.52 1.26 -24.48
N TYR A 613 3.22 2.36 -24.80
CA TYR A 613 4.36 2.32 -25.71
C TYR A 613 5.52 1.48 -25.15
N ASN A 614 5.82 1.61 -23.85
CA ASN A 614 7.00 1.02 -23.22
C ASN A 614 6.81 -0.43 -22.75
N SER A 615 5.58 -0.89 -22.54
CA SER A 615 5.32 -2.25 -22.03
C SER A 615 4.32 -3.05 -22.86
N GLY A 616 3.53 -2.43 -23.74
CA GLY A 616 2.48 -3.15 -24.44
C GLY A 616 2.97 -4.31 -25.32
N ALA A 617 4.16 -4.20 -25.92
CA ALA A 617 4.76 -5.29 -26.69
C ALA A 617 5.07 -6.52 -25.82
N GLU A 618 5.62 -6.31 -24.62
CA GLU A 618 5.99 -7.35 -23.65
C GLU A 618 4.77 -8.13 -23.14
N PHE A 619 3.60 -7.51 -23.17
CA PHE A 619 2.34 -8.07 -22.70
C PHE A 619 1.39 -8.49 -23.83
N ASP A 620 1.86 -8.55 -25.08
CA ASP A 620 1.05 -8.88 -26.27
C ASP A 620 -0.18 -7.96 -26.46
N ILE A 621 -0.07 -6.70 -26.05
CA ILE A 621 -1.15 -5.72 -26.17
C ILE A 621 -1.30 -5.31 -27.63
N PRO A 622 -2.46 -5.55 -28.26
CA PRO A 622 -2.68 -5.13 -29.64
C PRO A 622 -2.66 -3.61 -29.75
N ASN A 623 -2.10 -3.10 -30.85
CA ASN A 623 -2.04 -1.66 -31.16
C ASN A 623 -1.41 -0.81 -30.05
N TYR A 624 -0.45 -1.34 -29.29
CA TYR A 624 0.17 -0.63 -28.16
C TYR A 624 0.86 0.70 -28.52
N ARG A 625 1.15 0.95 -29.80
CA ARG A 625 1.67 2.24 -30.31
C ARG A 625 0.57 3.27 -30.59
N GLU A 626 -0.68 2.85 -30.73
CA GLU A 626 -1.81 3.71 -31.07
C GLU A 626 -2.06 4.80 -30.01
N PRO A 627 -1.97 4.53 -28.69
CA PRO A 627 -2.03 5.57 -27.65
C PRO A 627 -1.02 6.71 -27.83
N LEU A 628 0.23 6.41 -28.20
CA LEU A 628 1.26 7.42 -28.47
C LEU A 628 0.83 8.32 -29.64
N ARG A 629 0.42 7.72 -30.76
CA ARG A 629 -0.07 8.46 -31.93
C ARG A 629 -1.28 9.32 -31.60
N ASN A 630 -2.27 8.73 -30.94
CA ASN A 630 -3.52 9.39 -30.57
C ASN A 630 -3.28 10.62 -29.67
N TYR A 631 -2.39 10.49 -28.67
CA TYR A 631 -2.07 11.59 -27.79
C TYR A 631 -1.23 12.68 -28.49
N ALA A 632 -0.25 12.29 -29.32
CA ALA A 632 0.50 13.24 -30.13
C ALA A 632 -0.41 14.03 -31.10
N ASP A 633 -1.35 13.36 -31.78
CA ASP A 633 -2.34 14.00 -32.66
C ASP A 633 -3.25 14.96 -31.87
N LEU A 634 -3.63 14.58 -30.64
CA LEU A 634 -4.40 15.46 -29.75
C LEU A 634 -3.62 16.75 -29.42
N ILE A 635 -2.33 16.66 -29.11
CA ILE A 635 -1.48 17.84 -28.85
C ILE A 635 -1.38 18.72 -30.10
N VAL A 636 -1.10 18.13 -31.27
CA VAL A 636 -1.01 18.86 -32.55
C VAL A 636 -2.30 19.64 -32.84
N SER A 637 -3.46 19.05 -32.56
CA SER A 637 -4.76 19.67 -32.81
C SER A 637 -5.04 20.94 -31.97
N GLN A 638 -4.31 21.16 -30.88
CA GLN A 638 -4.59 22.29 -29.98
C GLN A 638 -4.38 23.65 -30.68
N ARG A 639 -3.40 23.75 -31.59
CA ARG A 639 -3.17 24.97 -32.37
C ARG A 639 -4.37 25.30 -33.25
N THR A 640 -4.92 24.32 -33.97
CA THR A 640 -6.09 24.50 -34.84
C THR A 640 -7.36 24.76 -34.03
N ASN A 641 -7.45 24.23 -32.81
CA ASN A 641 -8.54 24.49 -31.87
C ASN A 641 -8.42 25.85 -31.16
N ASN A 642 -7.40 26.65 -31.49
CA ASN A 642 -7.08 27.92 -30.84
C ASN A 642 -6.93 27.79 -29.31
N ASN A 643 -6.47 26.62 -28.84
CA ASN A 643 -6.24 26.33 -27.43
C ASN A 643 -4.73 26.30 -27.13
N VAL A 644 -4.08 27.45 -27.30
CA VAL A 644 -2.64 27.61 -27.07
C VAL A 644 -2.35 28.97 -26.45
N ILE A 645 -1.28 29.07 -25.66
CA ILE A 645 -0.76 30.35 -25.18
C ILE A 645 0.23 30.86 -26.22
N ARG A 646 -0.12 31.92 -26.95
CA ARG A 646 0.69 32.43 -28.07
C ARG A 646 1.83 33.32 -27.57
N VAL A 647 3.05 33.02 -28.01
CA VAL A 647 4.24 33.87 -27.81
C VAL A 647 4.53 34.68 -29.08
N SER A 648 4.44 34.02 -30.25
CA SER A 648 4.55 34.65 -31.57
C SER A 648 3.62 33.96 -32.58
N ARG A 649 3.77 34.25 -33.89
CA ARG A 649 3.03 33.56 -34.97
C ARG A 649 3.37 32.07 -35.07
N ASP A 650 4.63 31.72 -34.82
CA ASP A 650 5.20 30.37 -34.96
C ASP A 650 5.70 29.77 -33.63
N ALA A 651 5.50 30.47 -32.50
CA ALA A 651 5.87 30.00 -31.17
C ALA A 651 4.68 30.08 -30.20
N TYR A 652 4.38 28.98 -29.50
CA TYR A 652 3.28 28.89 -28.54
C TYR A 652 3.48 27.76 -27.53
N TYR A 653 2.80 27.84 -26.39
CA TYR A 653 2.72 26.78 -25.40
C TYR A 653 1.41 25.99 -25.46
N ILE A 654 1.47 24.72 -25.09
CA ILE A 654 0.32 23.83 -24.95
C ILE A 654 -0.18 23.86 -23.49
N PRO A 655 -1.47 24.12 -23.22
CA PRO A 655 -2.01 24.15 -21.87
C PRO A 655 -2.03 22.78 -21.18
N ASP A 656 -2.05 22.78 -19.84
CA ASP A 656 -2.07 21.56 -19.02
C ASP A 656 -3.35 20.75 -19.16
N TYR A 657 -4.49 21.43 -19.32
CA TYR A 657 -5.81 20.81 -19.30
C TYR A 657 -6.59 21.19 -20.56
N PHE A 658 -7.24 20.20 -21.17
CA PHE A 658 -8.15 20.43 -22.31
C PHE A 658 -9.59 20.18 -21.85
N PRO A 659 -10.38 21.25 -21.62
CA PRO A 659 -11.79 21.10 -21.28
C PRO A 659 -12.57 20.50 -22.45
N VAL A 660 -13.44 19.52 -22.18
CA VAL A 660 -14.25 18.86 -23.22
C VAL A 660 -15.55 19.61 -23.49
N LYS A 661 -16.07 20.32 -22.47
CA LYS A 661 -17.39 20.99 -22.48
C LYS A 661 -17.31 22.50 -22.27
N GLN A 662 -16.11 23.08 -22.36
CA GLN A 662 -15.87 24.50 -22.21
C GLN A 662 -14.84 24.97 -23.24
N ASN A 663 -14.90 26.25 -23.60
CA ASN A 663 -13.86 26.90 -24.39
C ASN A 663 -13.05 27.83 -23.50
N VAL A 664 -12.04 27.28 -22.82
CA VAL A 664 -11.12 28.03 -21.97
C VAL A 664 -9.72 27.47 -22.09
N THR A 665 -8.75 28.36 -22.26
CA THR A 665 -7.32 28.03 -22.26
C THR A 665 -6.78 28.15 -20.85
N THR A 666 -6.26 27.04 -20.31
CA THR A 666 -5.65 27.01 -18.98
C THR A 666 -4.21 27.50 -19.01
N HIS A 667 -3.53 27.48 -17.86
CA HIS A 667 -2.08 27.65 -17.82
C HIS A 667 -1.35 26.49 -18.51
N THR A 668 -0.08 26.76 -18.80
CA THR A 668 0.95 25.76 -19.09
C THR A 668 1.92 25.72 -17.91
N SER A 669 2.16 24.55 -17.34
CA SER A 669 3.26 24.29 -16.42
C SER A 669 4.47 23.70 -17.16
N MET A 670 5.68 23.91 -16.63
CA MET A 670 6.91 23.50 -17.30
C MET A 670 6.96 21.98 -17.52
N ASN A 671 6.63 21.18 -16.51
CA ASN A 671 6.62 19.72 -16.61
C ASN A 671 5.60 19.21 -17.65
N HIS A 672 4.39 19.78 -17.71
CA HIS A 672 3.40 19.43 -18.74
C HIS A 672 3.87 19.84 -20.15
N LEU A 673 4.52 21.00 -20.28
CA LEU A 673 5.06 21.48 -21.55
C LEU A 673 6.14 20.54 -22.10
N LEU A 674 7.12 20.20 -21.25
CA LEU A 674 8.22 19.33 -21.60
C LEU A 674 7.72 17.90 -21.88
N GLY A 675 6.82 17.38 -21.06
CA GLY A 675 6.19 16.07 -21.29
C GLY A 675 5.45 15.99 -22.63
N GLY A 676 4.64 17.01 -22.95
CA GLY A 676 3.97 17.11 -24.24
C GLY A 676 4.94 17.22 -25.42
N MET A 677 6.02 17.99 -25.28
CA MET A 677 7.08 18.09 -26.29
C MET A 677 7.80 16.75 -26.49
N ASN A 678 8.12 16.04 -25.42
CA ASN A 678 8.76 14.72 -25.46
C ASN A 678 7.89 13.68 -26.18
N ILE A 679 6.57 13.71 -25.97
CA ILE A 679 5.63 12.87 -26.72
C ILE A 679 5.66 13.16 -28.22
N LEU A 680 5.71 14.44 -28.60
CA LEU A 680 5.77 14.83 -30.01
C LEU A 680 7.07 14.36 -30.66
N LEU A 681 8.22 14.54 -30.00
CA LEU A 681 9.51 14.08 -30.51
C LEU A 681 9.58 12.55 -30.61
N LEU A 682 9.06 11.85 -29.60
CA LEU A 682 8.95 10.39 -29.61
C LEU A 682 8.05 9.91 -30.75
N ALA A 683 6.89 10.53 -30.95
CA ALA A 683 5.99 10.22 -32.05
C ALA A 683 6.59 10.55 -33.42
N TYR A 684 7.39 11.61 -33.53
CA TYR A 684 8.15 11.92 -34.75
C TYR A 684 9.16 10.82 -35.07
N ASN A 685 9.97 10.42 -34.10
CA ASN A 685 10.96 9.34 -34.28
C ASN A 685 10.29 8.00 -34.63
N GLU A 686 9.14 7.70 -34.03
CA GLU A 686 8.43 6.44 -34.26
C GLU A 686 7.65 6.41 -35.59
N PHE A 687 7.05 7.54 -36.01
CA PHE A 687 6.10 7.56 -37.13
C PHE A 687 6.53 8.40 -38.33
N GLY A 688 7.56 9.23 -38.21
CA GLY A 688 8.11 10.07 -39.29
C GLY A 688 7.18 11.19 -39.80
N ASP A 689 6.08 11.49 -39.10
CA ASP A 689 5.13 12.54 -39.52
C ASP A 689 5.62 13.92 -39.08
N ALA A 690 5.90 14.80 -40.05
CA ALA A 690 6.52 16.11 -39.85
C ALA A 690 5.69 17.02 -38.91
N LYS A 691 4.36 16.85 -38.84
CA LYS A 691 3.50 17.69 -38.00
C LYS A 691 3.88 17.62 -36.50
N TYR A 692 4.42 16.49 -36.07
CA TYR A 692 4.86 16.31 -34.68
C TYR A 692 6.11 17.15 -34.40
N LEU A 693 7.12 17.07 -35.28
CA LEU A 693 8.32 17.88 -35.18
C LEU A 693 8.02 19.38 -35.32
N GLU A 694 7.15 19.77 -36.25
CA GLU A 694 6.71 21.16 -36.42
C GLU A 694 6.08 21.72 -35.14
N THR A 695 5.26 20.92 -34.47
CA THR A 695 4.60 21.32 -33.22
C THR A 695 5.60 21.39 -32.07
N ALA A 696 6.51 20.41 -31.94
CA ALA A 696 7.57 20.42 -30.94
C ALA A 696 8.51 21.61 -31.13
N THR A 697 8.86 21.93 -32.37
CA THR A 697 9.68 23.09 -32.73
C THR A 697 9.00 24.40 -32.34
N ALA A 698 7.68 24.52 -32.51
CA ALA A 698 6.94 25.71 -32.09
C ALA A 698 6.98 25.91 -30.56
N VAL A 699 6.93 24.83 -29.79
CA VAL A 699 7.11 24.86 -28.33
C VAL A 699 8.54 25.25 -27.96
N GLN A 700 9.54 24.63 -28.61
CA GLN A 700 10.95 24.93 -28.35
C GLN A 700 11.32 26.39 -28.68
N LYS A 701 10.75 26.95 -29.75
CA LYS A 701 10.89 28.38 -30.08
C LYS A 701 10.26 29.29 -29.03
N ALA A 702 9.13 28.89 -28.45
CA ALA A 702 8.50 29.65 -27.37
C ALA A 702 9.40 29.68 -26.13
N LEU A 703 9.94 28.52 -25.74
CA LEU A 703 10.94 28.42 -24.67
C LEU A 703 12.19 29.25 -24.97
N ALA A 704 12.74 29.18 -26.19
CA ALA A 704 13.91 29.98 -26.58
C ALA A 704 13.65 31.49 -26.47
N THR A 705 12.44 31.93 -26.81
CA THR A 705 12.03 33.35 -26.78
C THR A 705 11.87 33.87 -25.35
N GLU A 706 11.35 33.04 -24.44
CA GLU A 706 11.00 33.45 -23.08
C GLU A 706 11.81 32.76 -21.97
N LYS A 707 12.91 32.08 -22.30
CA LYS A 707 13.79 31.36 -21.34
C LYS A 707 14.10 32.19 -20.09
N ASN A 708 14.50 33.45 -20.28
CA ASN A 708 14.87 34.34 -19.18
C ASN A 708 13.67 34.75 -18.29
N LYS A 709 12.43 34.55 -18.76
CA LYS A 709 11.22 34.75 -17.95
C LYS A 709 10.87 33.49 -17.15
N TRP A 710 11.23 32.30 -17.63
CA TRP A 710 11.03 31.03 -16.94
C TRP A 710 11.99 30.83 -15.78
N ILE A 711 13.24 31.30 -15.91
CA ILE A 711 14.26 31.22 -14.88
C ILE A 711 14.06 32.37 -13.88
N ARG A 712 13.98 32.04 -12.59
CA ARG A 712 13.85 32.99 -11.48
C ARG A 712 15.23 33.50 -11.05
N ASP A 713 15.26 34.62 -10.34
CA ASP A 713 16.50 35.23 -9.83
C ASP A 713 17.31 34.29 -8.92
N ASN A 714 16.66 33.32 -8.28
CA ASN A 714 17.31 32.30 -7.43
C ASN A 714 17.77 31.06 -8.20
N GLY A 715 17.64 31.03 -9.53
CA GLY A 715 17.98 29.90 -10.39
C GLY A 715 16.91 28.81 -10.51
N ASP A 716 15.83 28.88 -9.72
CA ASP A 716 14.70 27.96 -9.86
C ASP A 716 13.86 28.29 -11.09
N ILE A 717 13.03 27.35 -11.53
CA ILE A 717 12.11 27.53 -12.65
C ILE A 717 10.74 27.97 -12.13
N TRP A 718 10.04 28.84 -12.84
CA TRP A 718 8.63 29.09 -12.55
C TRP A 718 7.78 27.86 -12.86
N TYR A 719 6.83 27.54 -11.97
CA TYR A 719 5.94 26.39 -12.20
C TYR A 719 5.12 26.54 -13.48
N ARG A 720 4.51 27.71 -13.73
CA ARG A 720 3.57 27.91 -14.83
C ARG A 720 3.56 29.30 -15.43
N VAL A 721 2.99 29.40 -16.64
CA VAL A 721 2.57 30.62 -17.32
C VAL A 721 1.09 30.57 -17.69
N ASN A 722 0.35 31.66 -17.51
CA ASN A 722 -1.07 31.76 -17.93
C ASN A 722 -1.22 32.38 -19.33
N LYS A 723 -2.46 32.45 -19.83
CA LYS A 723 -2.75 33.00 -21.18
C LYS A 723 -2.42 34.49 -21.32
N GLU A 724 -2.32 35.22 -20.22
CA GLU A 724 -1.89 36.62 -20.15
C GLU A 724 -0.36 36.77 -20.16
N GLY A 725 0.41 35.67 -20.17
CA GLY A 725 1.88 35.68 -20.14
C GLY A 725 2.47 35.93 -18.75
N GLN A 726 1.69 35.71 -17.69
CA GLN A 726 2.13 35.87 -16.30
C GLN A 726 2.68 34.55 -15.75
N PHE A 727 3.91 34.61 -15.21
CA PHE A 727 4.62 33.48 -14.62
C PHE A 727 4.37 33.43 -13.12
N ALA A 728 4.12 32.23 -12.57
CA ALA A 728 3.81 32.07 -11.15
C ALA A 728 4.04 30.64 -10.64
N GLY A 729 4.07 30.49 -9.32
CA GLY A 729 4.09 29.21 -8.61
C GLY A 729 5.50 28.65 -8.38
N THR A 730 5.62 27.85 -7.32
CA THR A 730 6.85 27.11 -6.98
C THR A 730 6.92 25.83 -7.78
N ASP A 731 8.02 25.60 -8.45
CA ASP A 731 8.24 24.41 -9.28
C ASP A 731 8.49 23.16 -8.42
N TYR A 732 8.31 21.99 -9.04
CA TYR A 732 8.65 20.71 -8.41
C TYR A 732 10.16 20.61 -8.15
N GLN A 733 10.53 19.95 -7.06
CA GLN A 733 11.93 19.82 -6.67
C GLN A 733 12.77 19.14 -7.76
N HIS A 734 12.40 17.91 -8.16
CA HIS A 734 13.21 17.12 -9.11
C HIS A 734 12.57 16.95 -10.50
N LEU A 735 11.24 16.91 -10.57
CA LEU A 735 10.50 16.52 -11.78
C LEU A 735 10.87 17.34 -13.03
N THR A 736 10.94 18.66 -12.89
CA THR A 736 11.25 19.54 -14.02
C THR A 736 12.67 19.33 -14.53
N LEU A 737 13.63 19.02 -13.66
CA LEU A 737 15.00 18.69 -14.08
C LEU A 737 15.03 17.36 -14.84
N GLU A 738 14.29 16.35 -14.38
CA GLU A 738 14.14 15.07 -15.10
C GLU A 738 13.59 15.27 -16.52
N ASP A 739 12.51 16.06 -16.64
CA ASP A 739 11.87 16.32 -17.93
C ASP A 739 12.76 17.17 -18.86
N LEU A 740 13.56 18.12 -18.33
CA LEU A 740 14.54 18.91 -19.08
C LEU A 740 15.66 18.03 -19.67
N ILE A 741 16.23 17.15 -18.85
CA ILE A 741 17.28 16.21 -19.27
C ILE A 741 16.76 15.28 -20.37
N HIS A 742 15.54 14.77 -20.21
CA HIS A 742 14.91 13.92 -21.23
C HIS A 742 14.65 14.69 -22.53
N SER A 743 14.18 15.93 -22.43
CA SER A 743 13.97 16.81 -23.58
C SER A 743 15.28 17.08 -24.32
N TYR A 744 16.36 17.35 -23.59
CA TYR A 744 17.70 17.58 -24.17
C TYR A 744 18.14 16.35 -24.98
N ARG A 745 18.02 15.16 -24.38
CA ARG A 745 18.38 13.90 -25.04
C ARG A 745 17.61 13.71 -26.35
N LEU A 746 16.28 13.90 -26.35
CA LEU A 746 15.47 13.72 -27.56
C LEU A 746 15.82 14.74 -28.65
N TRP A 747 16.05 16.00 -28.29
CA TRP A 747 16.46 17.04 -29.23
C TRP A 747 17.88 16.81 -29.79
N LYS A 748 18.81 16.28 -28.99
CA LYS A 748 20.21 16.01 -29.41
C LYS A 748 20.28 15.14 -30.67
N ASP A 749 19.35 14.20 -30.80
CA ASP A 749 19.28 13.27 -31.93
C ASP A 749 18.52 13.84 -33.15
N ILE A 750 17.82 14.97 -32.99
CA ILE A 750 16.89 15.53 -33.99
C ILE A 750 17.40 16.88 -34.55
N ASP A 751 17.59 17.87 -33.69
CA ASP A 751 18.01 19.22 -34.05
C ASP A 751 18.73 19.89 -32.88
N THR A 752 20.02 20.17 -33.06
CA THR A 752 20.88 20.75 -32.03
C THR A 752 20.71 22.27 -31.88
N THR A 753 19.97 22.94 -32.77
CA THR A 753 19.88 24.41 -32.87
C THR A 753 19.45 25.07 -31.55
N TYR A 754 18.60 24.39 -30.77
CA TYR A 754 18.00 24.93 -29.54
C TYR A 754 18.46 24.25 -28.26
N LEU A 755 19.48 23.38 -28.30
CA LEU A 755 19.96 22.66 -27.11
C LEU A 755 20.48 23.60 -26.02
N TYR A 756 21.08 24.73 -26.41
CA TYR A 756 21.59 25.73 -25.46
C TYR A 756 20.51 26.21 -24.49
N VAL A 757 19.24 26.27 -24.93
CA VAL A 757 18.11 26.69 -24.07
C VAL A 757 17.90 25.67 -22.94
N LEU A 758 17.89 24.39 -23.29
CA LEU A 758 17.67 23.30 -22.33
C LEU A 758 18.88 23.15 -21.41
N GLU A 759 20.10 23.25 -21.95
CA GLU A 759 21.34 23.20 -21.16
C GLU A 759 21.39 24.32 -20.11
N GLU A 760 21.07 25.57 -20.48
CA GLU A 760 21.03 26.67 -19.53
C GLU A 760 19.96 26.48 -18.45
N MET A 761 18.79 25.93 -18.81
CA MET A 761 17.73 25.63 -17.83
C MET A 761 18.11 24.46 -16.91
N ILE A 762 18.79 23.43 -17.42
CA ILE A 762 19.35 22.33 -16.63
C ILE A 762 20.37 22.88 -15.64
N ALA A 763 21.33 23.68 -16.11
CA ALA A 763 22.36 24.29 -15.28
C ALA A 763 21.74 25.17 -14.17
N SER A 764 20.74 25.98 -14.52
CA SER A 764 20.03 26.84 -13.57
C SER A 764 19.32 26.02 -12.49
N LYS A 765 18.50 25.04 -12.89
CA LYS A 765 17.72 24.23 -11.94
C LYS A 765 18.62 23.36 -11.06
N ALA A 766 19.63 22.71 -11.64
CA ALA A 766 20.59 21.92 -10.89
C ALA A 766 21.42 22.76 -9.91
N GLY A 767 21.81 23.98 -10.33
CA GLY A 767 22.47 24.95 -9.47
C GLY A 767 21.59 25.37 -8.30
N TYR A 768 20.30 25.64 -8.54
CA TYR A 768 19.32 25.91 -7.49
C TYR A 768 19.20 24.74 -6.49
N LEU A 769 19.13 23.50 -6.98
CA LEU A 769 19.07 22.33 -6.10
C LEU A 769 20.32 22.19 -5.23
N SER A 770 21.50 22.41 -5.81
CA SER A 770 22.78 22.34 -5.09
C SER A 770 22.88 23.45 -4.04
N ALA A 771 22.56 24.69 -4.41
CA ALA A 771 22.59 25.84 -3.51
C ALA A 771 21.68 25.69 -2.28
N ASN A 772 20.64 24.85 -2.40
CA ASN A 772 19.69 24.56 -1.33
C ASN A 772 19.84 23.15 -0.75
N GLN A 773 20.86 22.38 -1.15
CA GLN A 773 21.13 21.00 -0.72
C GLN A 773 19.92 20.06 -0.89
N LEU A 774 19.16 20.26 -1.96
CA LEU A 774 17.92 19.53 -2.24
C LEU A 774 18.15 18.18 -2.95
N GLY A 775 19.41 17.78 -3.16
CA GLY A 775 19.77 16.47 -3.69
C GLY A 775 19.21 16.17 -5.08
N TYR A 776 19.16 14.89 -5.45
CA TYR A 776 18.76 14.43 -6.78
C TYR A 776 18.17 13.01 -6.77
N THR A 777 17.55 12.61 -7.87
CA THR A 777 17.00 11.26 -8.08
C THR A 777 17.93 10.39 -8.92
N MET A 778 17.70 9.06 -8.93
CA MET A 778 18.49 8.16 -9.78
C MET A 778 18.25 8.47 -11.27
N LYS A 779 17.03 8.86 -11.64
CA LYS A 779 16.70 9.37 -12.98
C LYS A 779 17.54 10.58 -13.39
N ILE A 780 17.71 11.57 -12.49
CA ILE A 780 18.56 12.73 -12.78
C ILE A 780 19.99 12.29 -13.02
N LYS A 781 20.55 11.46 -12.14
CA LYS A 781 21.94 10.99 -12.25
C LYS A 781 22.18 10.26 -13.57
N ASN A 782 21.38 9.22 -13.84
CA ASN A 782 21.53 8.41 -15.05
C ASN A 782 21.23 9.23 -16.32
N GLY A 783 20.30 10.17 -16.23
CA GLY A 783 19.96 11.08 -17.32
C GLY A 783 21.10 12.04 -17.67
N LEU A 784 21.71 12.67 -16.67
CA LEU A 784 22.87 13.55 -16.86
C LEU A 784 24.08 12.79 -17.40
N GLU A 785 24.32 11.57 -16.93
CA GLU A 785 25.34 10.68 -17.48
C GLU A 785 25.09 10.39 -18.96
N ALA A 786 23.86 10.06 -19.33
CA ALA A 786 23.48 9.76 -20.71
C ALA A 786 23.61 10.94 -21.70
N ILE A 787 23.68 12.18 -21.20
CA ILE A 787 23.86 13.38 -22.03
C ILE A 787 25.22 14.06 -21.82
N ASP A 788 26.16 13.41 -21.15
CA ASP A 788 27.52 13.90 -20.87
C ASP A 788 27.56 15.17 -19.99
N MET A 789 26.60 15.33 -19.08
CA MET A 789 26.40 16.52 -18.23
C MET A 789 26.50 16.24 -16.72
N MET A 790 27.30 15.25 -16.31
CA MET A 790 27.48 14.89 -14.89
C MET A 790 28.04 16.03 -14.03
N HIS A 791 28.68 17.03 -14.63
CA HIS A 791 29.12 18.24 -13.93
C HIS A 791 27.95 19.11 -13.42
N TYR A 792 26.72 18.88 -13.87
CA TYR A 792 25.50 19.47 -13.32
C TYR A 792 24.77 18.56 -12.33
N LEU A 793 25.37 17.47 -11.84
CA LEU A 793 24.73 16.64 -10.84
C LEU A 793 24.53 17.46 -9.55
N PRO A 794 23.30 17.62 -9.03
CA PRO A 794 23.09 18.41 -7.83
C PRO A 794 23.83 17.87 -6.60
N GLU A 795 24.30 18.76 -5.73
CA GLU A 795 24.81 18.35 -4.41
C GLU A 795 23.65 17.97 -3.46
N GLY A 796 23.87 16.97 -2.61
CA GLY A 796 22.92 16.55 -1.57
C GLY A 796 22.56 15.07 -1.61
N PRO A 797 21.51 14.66 -0.87
CA PRO A 797 21.12 13.26 -0.75
C PRO A 797 20.53 12.71 -2.05
N LEU A 798 20.79 11.42 -2.31
CA LEU A 798 20.11 10.66 -3.35
C LEU A 798 18.71 10.26 -2.85
N TYR A 799 17.69 10.65 -3.59
CA TYR A 799 16.32 10.19 -3.40
C TYR A 799 16.03 9.02 -4.34
N THR A 800 15.36 7.99 -3.82
CA THR A 800 14.79 6.94 -4.67
C THR A 800 13.70 7.56 -5.56
N ASP A 801 13.56 7.07 -6.79
CA ASP A 801 12.56 7.55 -7.76
C ASP A 801 11.14 7.36 -7.20
N ALA A 802 10.66 8.30 -6.39
CA ALA A 802 9.32 8.29 -5.84
C ALA A 802 8.39 8.96 -6.86
N LEU A 803 7.45 8.17 -7.39
CA LEU A 803 6.25 8.66 -8.07
C LEU A 803 5.46 9.64 -7.19
#